data_AF-A0A0Q8TEM0-F1
#
_entry.id   AF-A0A0Q8TEM0-F1
#
_cell.length_a   1.000
_cell.length_b   1.000
_cell.length_c   1.000
_cell.angle_alpha   90.00
_cell.angle_beta   90.00
_cell.angle_gamma   90.00
#
_symmetry.space_group_name_H-M   'P 1'
#
loop_
_entity.id
_entity.type
_entity.pdbx_description
1 polymer ?
#
loop_
_entity_poly.entity_id
_entity_poly.type
_entity_poly.pdbx_seq_one_letter_code
_entity_poly.pdbx_strand_id
1 'polypeptide(L)'
;MTHAHEASDAALAAPLHARTASSLSPADAAPTASDSAGAPWLKLSAAAAASAALAACGGGEAEAEAPQALKQADNAPRMPLLGDMGGSGSFRSDQAASRTPTPDELMDWAEMVFPQYFDSHQATVTSGTLVFRYYGGTRNYLGVYQGNVVVLGPPTNNAVVNVGALASFGDAVFSSGRPLNDQDAARFLLQAGFAATTQDIATVRSIGFDAWLNSQFNAPIGISGWEWLNQRGYAAVDNSTAYYDNTYPGDCMIWSQLMTSPDGLRKRVALALSEIFVVSLSGLDFNWRSHAIAHYWDTLVFHSFGNFRNLLQDVSLNPAMGYYLNTRGNQKENTATGRQPDENYAREVMQLMSIGLVMLNIDGTVRRDGAGQPIESYSQSDVTNLARVFTGYDYNQSLNQQGTVPGTTRTVPNTAFTRLPMSLNASLHSNLAVNFLGATIPANTPGAAALATAMDTLFYHGNVAPFICKQLIQRLVTSNPSPAYVARVATVFNNNGASVRGDMKAVVRAILLDDEARSSEGLKQPGFGKLREPMLRLVQWGRTFNISSNFGSWKIGDTSSASSRLGQSPLRSPSVFNFFRPGYVPPSTALAQSGAVAPEFQLVNESSVGGYLNYIQGVIRNGIYVNAPDLPNNGSNGNNGYDIKALYTHEMVLVVDPDALVARINLLMCAGQLSAATVKLIADAIKATPVTAASTDAVKLNRIASAIFLVMASAEYLIQK
;
A
#
# COMPACT_ATOMS: atom_id res chain seq x y z
N MET A 1 -5.55 39.23 -50.64
CA MET A 1 -6.89 39.19 -51.27
C MET A 1 -7.92 39.02 -50.15
N THR A 2 -8.60 40.13 -49.82
CA THR A 2 -10.07 40.25 -49.63
C THR A 2 -10.88 38.96 -49.36
N HIS A 3 -11.82 38.84 -48.40
CA HIS A 3 -12.77 39.78 -47.79
C HIS A 3 -13.30 39.26 -46.42
N ALA A 4 -13.86 40.19 -45.65
CA ALA A 4 -14.59 40.04 -44.39
C ALA A 4 -16.04 39.54 -44.54
N HIS A 5 -16.68 39.08 -43.45
CA HIS A 5 -18.03 39.54 -43.04
C HIS A 5 -18.41 39.14 -41.59
N GLU A 6 -19.18 40.03 -40.97
CA GLU A 6 -19.63 40.10 -39.57
C GLU A 6 -20.89 39.27 -39.21
N ALA A 7 -20.95 38.96 -37.91
CA ALA A 7 -22.06 38.84 -36.94
C ALA A 7 -23.56 38.80 -37.34
N SER A 8 -24.34 37.98 -36.60
CA SER A 8 -25.51 38.42 -35.81
C SER A 8 -26.13 37.30 -34.92
N ASP A 9 -26.82 37.76 -33.87
CA ASP A 9 -27.26 37.13 -32.62
C ASP A 9 -28.59 36.33 -32.61
N ALA A 10 -28.76 35.56 -31.50
CA ALA A 10 -29.99 35.28 -30.71
C ALA A 10 -31.15 34.48 -31.35
N ALA A 11 -31.96 33.66 -30.67
CA ALA A 11 -32.07 33.10 -29.31
C ALA A 11 -33.21 32.04 -29.36
N LEU A 12 -33.21 31.04 -28.44
CA LEU A 12 -34.37 30.66 -27.59
C LEU A 12 -34.19 29.29 -26.89
N ALA A 13 -34.55 29.30 -25.61
CA ALA A 13 -34.62 28.24 -24.59
C ALA A 13 -35.71 27.17 -24.91
N ALA A 14 -35.81 25.99 -24.28
CA ALA A 14 -35.80 25.68 -22.84
C ALA A 14 -35.74 24.13 -22.58
N PRO A 15 -35.58 23.67 -21.30
CA PRO A 15 -35.16 22.33 -20.91
C PRO A 15 -36.28 21.44 -20.29
N LEU A 16 -36.01 20.13 -20.09
CA LEU A 16 -36.92 19.18 -19.41
C LEU A 16 -36.28 18.45 -18.21
N HIS A 17 -36.89 18.75 -17.05
CA HIS A 17 -37.16 18.03 -15.79
C HIS A 17 -36.10 17.29 -14.95
N ALA A 18 -35.86 17.90 -13.79
CA ALA A 18 -35.59 17.25 -12.51
C ALA A 18 -36.87 16.64 -11.90
N ARG A 19 -36.73 15.51 -11.19
CA ARG A 19 -37.78 14.91 -10.35
C ARG A 19 -37.55 15.30 -8.89
N THR A 20 -38.59 15.79 -8.26
CA THR A 20 -38.66 16.23 -6.86
C THR A 20 -39.05 15.10 -5.91
N ALA A 21 -38.62 15.27 -4.67
CA ALA A 21 -39.00 14.52 -3.48
C ALA A 21 -40.46 14.77 -3.07
N SER A 22 -41.08 13.77 -2.43
CA SER A 22 -42.36 13.89 -1.72
C SER A 22 -42.15 13.67 -0.23
N SER A 23 -42.46 14.70 0.55
CA SER A 23 -42.67 14.70 1.99
C SER A 23 -44.15 14.44 2.31
N LEU A 24 -44.43 13.62 3.33
CA LEU A 24 -45.71 13.61 4.07
C LEU A 24 -45.40 13.45 5.56
N SER A 25 -46.10 14.25 6.37
CA SER A 25 -45.93 14.43 7.82
C SER A 25 -47.10 13.77 8.60
N PRO A 26 -47.14 13.84 9.95
CA PRO A 26 -47.50 12.73 10.85
C PRO A 26 -48.97 12.73 11.31
N ALA A 27 -49.42 11.59 11.84
CA ALA A 27 -50.58 11.52 12.71
C ALA A 27 -50.43 10.41 13.76
N ASP A 28 -50.78 10.78 14.99
CA ASP A 28 -50.79 10.01 16.24
C ASP A 28 -51.65 8.74 16.20
N ALA A 29 -51.21 7.70 16.91
CA ALA A 29 -52.05 6.84 17.76
C ALA A 29 -51.20 5.82 18.54
N ALA A 30 -51.06 6.00 19.85
CA ALA A 30 -50.99 4.89 20.80
C ALA A 30 -52.44 4.54 21.21
N PRO A 31 -52.76 3.26 21.52
CA PRO A 31 -52.64 2.84 22.93
C PRO A 31 -52.35 1.34 23.20
N THR A 32 -51.82 1.12 24.40
CA THR A 32 -52.05 0.00 25.35
C THR A 32 -51.35 -1.36 25.20
N ALA A 33 -51.12 -1.92 26.39
CA ALA A 33 -50.18 -2.96 26.77
C ALA A 33 -50.83 -4.34 26.98
N SER A 34 -50.07 -5.40 26.69
CA SER A 34 -50.13 -6.80 27.17
C SER A 34 -49.32 -7.62 26.14
N ASP A 35 -48.39 -8.52 26.39
CA ASP A 35 -48.09 -9.36 27.54
C ASP A 35 -46.58 -9.67 27.58
N SER A 36 -46.07 -9.83 28.80
CA SER A 36 -44.76 -10.38 29.11
C SER A 36 -44.67 -11.87 28.76
N ALA A 37 -43.83 -12.24 27.80
CA ALA A 37 -43.32 -13.60 27.64
C ALA A 37 -41.89 -13.66 28.19
N GLY A 38 -41.72 -14.39 29.31
CA GLY A 38 -40.48 -14.48 30.06
C GLY A 38 -39.33 -15.19 29.32
N ALA A 39 -38.12 -14.67 29.52
CA ALA A 39 -36.87 -15.26 29.04
C ALA A 39 -36.45 -16.50 29.88
N PRO A 40 -35.80 -17.52 29.28
CA PRO A 40 -35.64 -18.86 29.86
C PRO A 40 -34.35 -19.02 30.70
N TRP A 41 -34.02 -18.07 31.59
CA TRP A 41 -32.68 -18.03 32.23
C TRP A 41 -32.59 -18.43 33.71
N LEU A 42 -33.60 -19.07 34.28
CA LEU A 42 -33.48 -19.60 35.64
C LEU A 42 -33.76 -21.10 35.68
N LYS A 43 -32.67 -21.87 35.83
CA LYS A 43 -32.53 -22.98 36.80
C LYS A 43 -31.08 -23.49 36.78
N LEU A 44 -30.23 -22.91 37.63
CA LEU A 44 -29.09 -23.64 38.18
C LEU A 44 -29.38 -23.85 39.67
N SER A 45 -29.55 -25.12 40.03
CA SER A 45 -29.71 -25.61 41.39
C SER A 45 -28.44 -25.37 42.19
N ALA A 46 -28.62 -24.88 43.41
CA ALA A 46 -27.59 -24.56 44.39
C ALA A 46 -26.63 -25.73 44.66
N ALA A 47 -25.33 -25.51 44.48
CA ALA A 47 -24.25 -26.03 45.32
C ALA A 47 -22.93 -25.31 44.98
N ALA A 48 -22.17 -24.94 46.02
CA ALA A 48 -20.88 -24.23 46.02
C ALA A 48 -20.93 -22.71 45.76
N ALA A 49 -21.44 -21.96 46.75
CA ALA A 49 -21.16 -20.53 46.88
C ALA A 49 -19.79 -20.33 47.55
N ALA A 50 -18.79 -19.88 46.79
CA ALA A 50 -17.62 -19.20 47.34
C ALA A 50 -17.89 -17.69 47.22
N SER A 51 -18.37 -17.09 48.31
CA SER A 51 -18.69 -15.66 48.37
C SER A 51 -17.40 -14.85 48.41
N ALA A 52 -17.04 -14.19 47.31
CA ALA A 52 -16.03 -13.13 47.33
C ALA A 52 -16.73 -11.79 47.65
N ALA A 53 -16.61 -11.33 48.89
CA ALA A 53 -17.07 -10.00 49.28
C ALA A 53 -16.09 -8.94 48.74
N LEU A 54 -16.50 -8.17 47.73
CA LEU A 54 -15.83 -6.92 47.35
C LEU A 54 -16.50 -5.78 48.12
N ALA A 55 -15.79 -5.27 49.14
CA ALA A 55 -16.21 -4.11 49.90
C ALA A 55 -16.12 -2.86 49.01
N ALA A 56 -17.26 -2.22 48.76
CA ALA A 56 -17.34 -0.89 48.18
C ALA A 56 -17.13 0.16 49.28
N CYS A 57 -16.04 0.93 49.22
CA CYS A 57 -15.86 2.20 49.93
C CYS A 57 -14.77 3.04 49.24
N GLY A 58 -15.13 4.26 48.82
CA GLY A 58 -14.28 5.46 48.88
C GLY A 58 -13.15 5.59 47.84
N GLY A 59 -13.13 6.71 47.13
CA GLY A 59 -12.12 6.98 46.10
C GLY A 59 -10.72 7.33 46.63
N GLY A 60 -9.75 7.24 45.72
CA GLY A 60 -8.36 7.64 45.93
C GLY A 60 -7.44 6.45 46.15
N GLU A 61 -6.55 6.21 45.18
CA GLU A 61 -5.40 5.29 45.29
C GLU A 61 -5.73 3.80 45.50
N ALA A 62 -6.16 3.12 44.43
CA ALA A 62 -6.06 1.68 44.32
C ALA A 62 -5.28 1.31 43.05
N GLU A 63 -3.96 1.22 43.20
CA GLU A 63 -3.15 0.39 42.32
C GLU A 63 -3.75 -1.03 42.30
N ALA A 64 -3.98 -1.55 41.10
CA ALA A 64 -4.78 -2.74 40.85
C ALA A 64 -4.23 -4.01 41.53
N GLU A 65 -4.72 -4.35 42.73
CA GLU A 65 -4.69 -5.74 43.19
C GLU A 65 -5.64 -6.56 42.31
N ALA A 66 -5.09 -7.54 41.61
CA ALA A 66 -5.89 -8.50 40.83
C ALA A 66 -6.91 -9.18 41.76
N PRO A 67 -8.23 -9.13 41.47
CA PRO A 67 -9.21 -9.81 42.30
C PRO A 67 -8.83 -11.29 42.41
N GLN A 68 -8.55 -11.77 43.63
CA GLN A 68 -8.17 -13.17 43.86
C GLN A 68 -9.21 -14.14 43.26
N ALA A 69 -10.47 -13.71 43.19
CA ALA A 69 -11.55 -14.43 42.57
C ALA A 69 -11.24 -14.84 41.11
N LEU A 70 -10.62 -13.99 40.28
CA LEU A 70 -10.30 -14.30 38.88
C LEU A 70 -9.30 -15.46 38.74
N LYS A 71 -8.52 -15.74 39.79
CA LYS A 71 -7.58 -16.87 39.84
C LYS A 71 -8.25 -18.19 40.24
N GLN A 72 -9.57 -18.22 40.48
CA GLN A 72 -10.34 -19.42 40.85
C GLN A 72 -11.06 -20.09 39.66
N ALA A 73 -10.61 -19.83 38.42
CA ALA A 73 -11.27 -20.25 37.18
C ALA A 73 -11.52 -21.75 37.04
N ASP A 74 -10.65 -22.60 37.62
CA ASP A 74 -10.77 -24.06 37.56
C ASP A 74 -11.99 -24.60 38.30
N ASN A 75 -12.48 -23.84 39.30
CA ASN A 75 -13.67 -24.16 40.09
C ASN A 75 -14.90 -23.34 39.68
N ALA A 76 -14.77 -22.45 38.69
CA ALA A 76 -15.85 -21.59 38.24
C ALA A 76 -16.85 -22.39 37.38
N PRO A 77 -18.16 -22.11 37.51
CA PRO A 77 -19.15 -22.71 36.60
C PRO A 77 -18.82 -22.32 35.16
N ARG A 78 -18.90 -23.30 34.24
CA ARG A 78 -18.76 -23.04 32.80
C ARG A 78 -20.05 -22.43 32.28
N MET A 79 -19.96 -21.24 31.70
CA MET A 79 -21.06 -20.66 30.93
C MET A 79 -20.52 -20.17 29.59
N PRO A 80 -21.02 -20.66 28.45
CA PRO A 80 -20.63 -20.18 27.12
C PRO A 80 -21.25 -18.78 26.87
N LEU A 81 -20.79 -17.77 27.62
CA LEU A 81 -21.46 -16.47 27.73
C LEU A 81 -21.21 -15.56 26.52
N LEU A 82 -20.12 -15.71 25.77
CA LEU A 82 -19.79 -14.77 24.70
C LEU A 82 -20.47 -15.07 23.35
N GLY A 83 -20.87 -16.32 23.09
CA GLY A 83 -21.57 -16.69 21.84
C GLY A 83 -23.07 -16.36 21.83
N ASP A 84 -23.72 -16.40 23.00
CA ASP A 84 -25.17 -16.22 23.16
C ASP A 84 -25.57 -14.79 23.62
N MET A 85 -24.62 -13.85 23.73
CA MET A 85 -24.84 -12.44 24.12
C MET A 85 -25.38 -11.53 22.99
N GLY A 86 -26.11 -12.08 22.02
CA GLY A 86 -26.93 -11.30 21.08
C GLY A 86 -26.19 -10.37 20.10
N GLY A 87 -24.91 -10.59 19.81
CA GLY A 87 -24.17 -9.83 18.81
C GLY A 87 -24.60 -10.21 17.38
N SER A 88 -25.11 -9.25 16.60
CA SER A 88 -25.67 -9.46 15.25
C SER A 88 -24.63 -9.72 14.14
N GLY A 89 -23.52 -10.40 14.43
CA GLY A 89 -22.46 -10.68 13.47
C GLY A 89 -22.70 -11.99 12.71
N SER A 90 -22.97 -11.91 11.41
CA SER A 90 -22.90 -13.09 10.52
C SER A 90 -21.43 -13.54 10.41
N PHE A 91 -21.10 -14.68 11.02
CA PHE A 91 -19.77 -15.28 10.98
C PHE A 91 -19.58 -16.04 9.65
N ARG A 92 -18.53 -15.73 8.88
CA ARG A 92 -18.13 -16.55 7.73
C ARG A 92 -17.42 -17.81 8.26
N SER A 93 -17.98 -18.99 7.98
CA SER A 93 -17.53 -20.29 8.48
C SER A 93 -16.45 -20.99 7.63
N ASP A 94 -15.89 -20.35 6.60
CA ASP A 94 -15.16 -21.11 5.57
C ASP A 94 -13.64 -21.20 5.78
N GLN A 95 -13.10 -20.61 6.86
CA GLN A 95 -11.70 -20.83 7.27
C GLN A 95 -11.62 -20.85 8.80
N ALA A 96 -11.32 -22.03 9.37
CA ALA A 96 -10.93 -22.13 10.78
C ALA A 96 -9.65 -21.31 11.00
N ALA A 97 -9.65 -20.42 11.99
CA ALA A 97 -8.52 -19.60 12.36
C ALA A 97 -7.34 -20.50 12.71
N SER A 98 -6.19 -20.23 12.08
CA SER A 98 -4.99 -21.06 12.23
C SER A 98 -4.26 -20.88 13.57
N ARG A 99 -4.70 -19.93 14.41
CA ARG A 99 -4.03 -19.54 15.66
C ARG A 99 -4.96 -19.21 16.83
N THR A 100 -4.45 -19.43 18.04
CA THR A 100 -5.08 -18.98 19.29
C THR A 100 -4.86 -17.47 19.49
N PRO A 101 -5.89 -16.70 19.89
CA PRO A 101 -5.73 -15.28 20.18
C PRO A 101 -4.89 -15.05 21.43
N THR A 102 -4.19 -13.93 21.48
CA THR A 102 -3.59 -13.45 22.74
C THR A 102 -4.69 -12.93 23.69
N PRO A 103 -4.43 -12.82 25.01
CA PRO A 103 -5.39 -12.21 25.92
C PRO A 103 -5.80 -10.79 25.51
N ASP A 104 -4.86 -9.97 25.04
CA ASP A 104 -5.16 -8.62 24.54
C ASP A 104 -6.07 -8.64 23.32
N GLU A 105 -5.80 -9.53 22.34
CA GLU A 105 -6.61 -9.62 21.13
C GLU A 105 -8.05 -10.04 21.44
N LEU A 106 -8.24 -10.93 22.42
CA LEU A 106 -9.55 -11.32 22.91
C LEU A 106 -10.26 -10.13 23.58
N MET A 107 -9.58 -9.39 24.45
CA MET A 107 -10.18 -8.29 25.19
C MET A 107 -10.54 -7.12 24.26
N ASP A 108 -9.68 -6.78 23.31
CA ASP A 108 -9.98 -5.77 22.29
C ASP A 108 -11.18 -6.19 21.42
N TRP A 109 -11.27 -7.48 21.05
CA TRP A 109 -12.43 -8.02 20.34
C TRP A 109 -13.71 -7.91 21.18
N ALA A 110 -13.63 -8.23 22.47
CA ALA A 110 -14.78 -8.16 23.37
C ALA A 110 -15.28 -6.73 23.56
N GLU A 111 -14.38 -5.75 23.68
CA GLU A 111 -14.69 -4.31 23.70
C GLU A 111 -15.45 -3.87 22.44
N MET A 112 -15.07 -4.41 21.28
CA MET A 112 -15.73 -4.11 20.02
C MET A 112 -17.12 -4.76 19.89
N VAL A 113 -17.24 -6.03 20.27
CA VAL A 113 -18.44 -6.83 20.01
C VAL A 113 -19.49 -6.69 21.12
N PHE A 114 -19.05 -6.43 22.36
CA PHE A 114 -19.92 -6.32 23.53
C PHE A 114 -19.72 -5.01 24.32
N PRO A 115 -19.86 -3.83 23.67
CA PRO A 115 -19.62 -2.54 24.32
C PRO A 115 -20.55 -2.28 25.51
N GLN A 116 -21.70 -2.95 25.60
CA GLN A 116 -22.61 -2.88 26.75
C GLN A 116 -22.02 -3.51 28.02
N TYR A 117 -21.04 -4.40 27.88
CA TYR A 117 -20.34 -5.04 29.00
C TYR A 117 -18.91 -4.53 29.15
N PHE A 118 -18.27 -4.13 28.06
CA PHE A 118 -16.89 -3.67 28.01
C PHE A 118 -16.84 -2.30 27.32
N ASP A 119 -17.14 -1.25 28.10
CA ASP A 119 -17.55 0.09 27.63
C ASP A 119 -16.50 0.88 26.85
N SER A 120 -15.22 0.64 27.09
CA SER A 120 -14.10 1.41 26.56
C SER A 120 -12.80 0.65 26.74
N HIS A 121 -11.79 0.96 25.94
CA HIS A 121 -10.48 0.33 26.05
C HIS A 121 -9.82 0.63 27.40
N GLN A 122 -9.29 -0.41 28.05
CA GLN A 122 -8.66 -0.33 29.37
C GLN A 122 -7.21 -0.85 29.32
N ALA A 123 -6.38 -0.36 30.24
CA ALA A 123 -5.01 -0.85 30.36
C ALA A 123 -4.99 -2.32 30.81
N THR A 124 -4.17 -3.13 30.13
CA THR A 124 -3.99 -4.54 30.49
C THR A 124 -3.13 -4.70 31.73
N VAL A 125 -3.63 -5.48 32.69
CA VAL A 125 -2.94 -5.82 33.93
C VAL A 125 -2.52 -7.28 33.90
N THR A 126 -1.25 -7.56 34.23
CA THR A 126 -0.71 -8.92 34.33
C THR A 126 -0.32 -9.23 35.77
N SER A 127 -0.85 -10.34 36.32
CA SER A 127 -0.55 -10.83 37.68
C SER A 127 -0.30 -12.34 37.66
N GLY A 128 0.96 -12.75 37.51
CA GLY A 128 1.33 -14.16 37.31
C GLY A 128 0.80 -14.67 35.97
N THR A 129 0.03 -15.77 35.99
CA THR A 129 -0.62 -16.35 34.79
C THR A 129 -1.98 -15.72 34.46
N LEU A 130 -2.41 -14.70 35.21
CA LEU A 130 -3.63 -13.94 34.96
C LEU A 130 -3.30 -12.67 34.16
N VAL A 131 -3.96 -12.48 33.03
CA VAL A 131 -3.95 -11.24 32.25
C VAL A 131 -5.38 -10.73 32.17
N PHE A 132 -5.66 -9.48 32.55
CA PHE A 132 -7.04 -8.99 32.62
C PHE A 132 -7.15 -7.47 32.45
N ARG A 133 -8.38 -7.01 32.19
CA ARG A 133 -8.80 -5.60 32.18
C ARG A 133 -10.00 -5.40 33.10
N TYR A 134 -10.11 -4.20 33.67
CA TYR A 134 -11.25 -3.77 34.47
C TYR A 134 -11.96 -2.59 33.83
N TYR A 135 -13.25 -2.74 33.56
CA TYR A 135 -14.11 -1.77 32.90
C TYR A 135 -14.91 -1.02 33.95
N GLY A 136 -14.45 0.16 34.33
CA GLY A 136 -14.98 0.90 35.48
C GLY A 136 -16.43 1.36 35.33
N GLY A 137 -16.90 1.68 34.13
CA GLY A 137 -18.27 2.13 33.90
C GLY A 137 -19.30 1.00 33.97
N THR A 138 -18.94 -0.22 33.56
CA THR A 138 -19.79 -1.41 33.64
C THR A 138 -19.50 -2.29 34.86
N ARG A 139 -18.40 -2.02 35.59
CA ARG A 139 -17.88 -2.77 36.74
C ARG A 139 -17.59 -4.25 36.41
N ASN A 140 -17.13 -4.50 35.19
CA ASN A 140 -16.77 -5.84 34.72
C ASN A 140 -15.26 -6.04 34.68
N TYR A 141 -14.83 -7.26 34.97
CA TYR A 141 -13.50 -7.76 34.65
C TYR A 141 -13.61 -8.79 33.53
N LEU A 142 -12.71 -8.70 32.56
CA LEU A 142 -12.47 -9.72 31.55
C LEU A 142 -10.99 -10.08 31.60
N GLY A 143 -10.67 -11.37 31.54
CA GLY A 143 -9.29 -11.80 31.52
C GLY A 143 -9.09 -13.22 31.06
N VAL A 144 -7.83 -13.63 31.05
CA VAL A 144 -7.38 -14.97 30.75
C VAL A 144 -6.56 -15.48 31.91
N TYR A 145 -6.95 -16.63 32.46
CA TYR A 145 -6.21 -17.34 33.49
C TYR A 145 -5.92 -18.77 33.03
N GLN A 146 -4.63 -19.14 32.98
CA GLN A 146 -4.18 -20.47 32.53
C GLN A 146 -4.77 -20.92 31.19
N GLY A 147 -4.93 -19.99 30.25
CA GLY A 147 -5.52 -20.27 28.93
C GLY A 147 -7.04 -20.36 28.91
N ASN A 148 -7.74 -20.10 30.03
CA ASN A 148 -9.19 -20.00 30.08
C ASN A 148 -9.63 -18.54 30.18
N VAL A 149 -10.66 -18.17 29.43
CA VAL A 149 -11.28 -16.85 29.50
C VAL A 149 -12.20 -16.79 30.71
N VAL A 150 -12.06 -15.74 31.50
CA VAL A 150 -12.82 -15.51 32.72
C VAL A 150 -13.49 -14.14 32.72
N VAL A 151 -14.73 -14.10 33.21
CA VAL A 151 -15.52 -12.87 33.38
C VAL A 151 -15.97 -12.78 34.84
N LEU A 152 -15.93 -11.57 35.39
CA LEU A 152 -16.44 -11.25 36.73
C LEU A 152 -17.13 -9.89 36.72
N GLY A 153 -18.38 -9.81 37.15
CA GLY A 153 -19.08 -8.54 37.33
C GLY A 153 -20.60 -8.71 37.44
N PRO A 154 -21.37 -7.62 37.35
CA PRO A 154 -22.83 -7.67 37.40
C PRO A 154 -23.49 -8.71 36.46
N PRO A 155 -23.05 -8.90 35.19
CA PRO A 155 -23.61 -9.91 34.29
C PRO A 155 -23.45 -11.35 34.77
N THR A 156 -22.48 -11.62 35.64
CA THR A 156 -22.21 -12.95 36.22
C THR A 156 -22.68 -13.05 37.66
N ASN A 157 -23.61 -12.19 38.10
CA ASN A 157 -24.04 -12.05 39.49
C ASN A 157 -22.86 -11.84 40.46
N ASN A 158 -21.83 -11.10 40.01
CA ASN A 158 -20.57 -10.87 40.73
C ASN A 158 -19.82 -12.16 41.13
N ALA A 159 -20.03 -13.26 40.41
CA ALA A 159 -19.25 -14.49 40.52
C ALA A 159 -18.29 -14.63 39.34
N VAL A 160 -17.17 -15.33 39.54
CA VAL A 160 -16.26 -15.66 38.43
C VAL A 160 -16.85 -16.78 37.61
N VAL A 161 -16.84 -16.59 36.31
CA VAL A 161 -17.34 -17.55 35.34
C VAL A 161 -16.26 -17.84 34.30
N ASN A 162 -16.01 -19.12 34.04
CA ASN A 162 -15.15 -19.56 32.95
C ASN A 162 -15.99 -19.67 31.68
N VAL A 163 -15.64 -18.89 30.66
CA VAL A 163 -16.42 -18.77 29.42
C VAL A 163 -15.83 -19.55 28.25
N GLY A 164 -14.76 -20.31 28.47
CA GLY A 164 -14.15 -21.20 27.48
C GLY A 164 -12.62 -21.09 27.45
N ALA A 165 -11.99 -22.00 26.70
CA ALA A 165 -10.56 -21.92 26.43
C ALA A 165 -10.27 -20.77 25.46
N LEU A 166 -9.18 -20.03 25.66
CA LEU A 166 -8.76 -18.94 24.77
C LEU A 166 -8.67 -19.39 23.30
N ALA A 167 -8.19 -20.62 23.07
CA ALA A 167 -8.08 -21.22 21.75
C ALA A 167 -9.43 -21.33 21.01
N SER A 168 -10.55 -21.52 21.72
CA SER A 168 -11.88 -21.62 21.09
C SER A 168 -12.42 -20.28 20.59
N PHE A 169 -11.77 -19.16 20.93
CA PHE A 169 -12.16 -17.83 20.46
C PHE A 169 -11.45 -17.40 19.18
N GLY A 170 -10.52 -18.18 18.64
CA GLY A 170 -9.74 -17.81 17.44
C GLY A 170 -10.63 -17.42 16.26
N ASP A 171 -11.63 -18.23 15.94
CA ASP A 171 -12.57 -17.93 14.86
C ASP A 171 -13.32 -16.63 15.15
N ALA A 172 -13.87 -16.45 16.35
CA ALA A 172 -14.65 -15.25 16.68
C ALA A 172 -13.82 -13.96 16.63
N VAL A 173 -12.58 -14.01 17.12
CA VAL A 173 -11.64 -12.87 17.15
C VAL A 173 -11.17 -12.54 15.73
N PHE A 174 -10.73 -13.54 14.96
CA PHE A 174 -10.05 -13.32 13.68
C PHE A 174 -10.97 -13.32 12.45
N SER A 175 -12.12 -14.00 12.49
CA SER A 175 -13.11 -13.95 11.41
C SER A 175 -13.86 -12.60 11.34
N SER A 176 -13.75 -11.78 12.39
CA SER A 176 -14.40 -10.46 12.45
C SER A 176 -13.94 -9.53 11.31
N GLY A 177 -12.72 -9.75 10.78
CA GLY A 177 -12.16 -8.95 9.69
C GLY A 177 -11.99 -7.46 10.03
N ARG A 178 -12.02 -7.13 11.33
CA ARG A 178 -11.95 -5.76 11.85
C ARG A 178 -10.67 -5.55 12.65
N PRO A 179 -10.09 -4.34 12.61
CA PRO A 179 -8.99 -3.98 13.51
C PRO A 179 -9.48 -3.95 14.96
N LEU A 180 -8.67 -4.51 15.85
CA LEU A 180 -8.95 -4.59 17.27
C LEU A 180 -8.80 -3.21 17.95
N ASN A 181 -7.83 -2.44 17.49
CA ASN A 181 -7.51 -1.11 17.98
C ASN A 181 -7.05 -0.18 16.84
N ASP A 182 -6.76 1.08 17.16
CA ASP A 182 -6.36 2.08 16.16
C ASP A 182 -4.98 1.78 15.57
N GLN A 183 -4.10 1.15 16.33
CA GLN A 183 -2.77 0.71 15.89
C GLN A 183 -2.90 -0.35 14.79
N ASP A 184 -3.81 -1.31 14.92
CA ASP A 184 -4.07 -2.31 13.89
C ASP A 184 -4.63 -1.71 12.60
N ALA A 185 -5.56 -0.76 12.74
CA ALA A 185 -6.10 -0.01 11.61
C ALA A 185 -5.00 0.81 10.91
N ALA A 186 -4.18 1.54 11.67
CA ALA A 186 -3.06 2.31 11.15
C ALA A 186 -2.03 1.41 10.44
N ARG A 187 -1.66 0.28 11.05
CA ARG A 187 -0.73 -0.70 10.45
C ARG A 187 -1.25 -1.22 9.12
N PHE A 188 -2.53 -1.59 9.06
CA PHE A 188 -3.18 -1.98 7.82
C PHE A 188 -3.08 -0.87 6.75
N LEU A 189 -3.46 0.36 7.10
CA LEU A 189 -3.43 1.50 6.17
C LEU A 189 -2.03 1.83 5.66
N LEU A 190 -1.01 1.71 6.52
CA LEU A 190 0.38 1.95 6.14
C LEU A 190 0.92 0.88 5.18
N GLN A 191 0.49 -0.37 5.30
CA GLN A 191 0.87 -1.43 4.35
C GLN A 191 0.05 -1.37 3.06
N ALA A 192 -1.27 -1.13 3.16
CA ALA A 192 -2.18 -1.08 2.02
C ALA A 192 -2.02 0.19 1.17
N GLY A 193 -1.79 1.33 1.81
CA GLY A 193 -1.63 2.63 1.17
C GLY A 193 -0.25 3.24 1.42
N PHE A 194 -0.24 4.56 1.59
CA PHE A 194 0.97 5.32 1.86
C PHE A 194 0.99 5.96 3.25
N ALA A 195 -0.19 6.15 3.85
CA ALA A 195 -0.36 6.94 5.07
C ALA A 195 -1.61 6.47 5.82
N ALA A 196 -1.67 6.80 7.11
CA ALA A 196 -2.86 6.67 7.94
C ALA A 196 -3.28 8.05 8.43
N THR A 197 -4.57 8.34 8.38
CA THR A 197 -5.17 9.54 8.97
C THR A 197 -6.15 9.15 10.06
N THR A 198 -6.50 10.08 10.97
CA THR A 198 -7.54 9.83 11.99
C THR A 198 -8.85 9.36 11.34
N GLN A 199 -9.23 9.94 10.20
CA GLN A 199 -10.46 9.59 9.49
C GLN A 199 -10.38 8.20 8.86
N ASP A 200 -9.26 7.83 8.25
CA ASP A 200 -9.08 6.51 7.66
C ASP A 200 -9.08 5.43 8.74
N ILE A 201 -8.38 5.67 9.86
CA ILE A 201 -8.37 4.77 11.01
C ILE A 201 -9.80 4.55 11.51
N ALA A 202 -10.56 5.62 11.78
CA ALA A 202 -11.94 5.53 12.23
C ALA A 202 -12.83 4.78 11.21
N THR A 203 -12.60 5.01 9.91
CA THR A 203 -13.33 4.30 8.85
C THR A 203 -13.05 2.80 8.89
N VAL A 204 -11.78 2.39 8.94
CA VAL A 204 -11.40 0.97 9.00
C VAL A 204 -11.89 0.32 10.30
N ARG A 205 -11.83 1.02 11.45
CA ARG A 205 -12.43 0.56 12.73
C ARG A 205 -13.92 0.27 12.58
N SER A 206 -14.64 1.13 11.84
CA SER A 206 -16.08 1.03 11.66
C SER A 206 -16.50 -0.10 10.71
N ILE A 207 -15.89 -0.16 9.52
CA ILE A 207 -16.35 -1.05 8.45
C ILE A 207 -15.53 -2.34 8.31
N GLY A 208 -14.34 -2.40 8.90
CA GLY A 208 -13.41 -3.52 8.78
C GLY A 208 -12.54 -3.49 7.52
N PHE A 209 -11.53 -4.38 7.48
CA PHE A 209 -10.52 -4.41 6.43
C PHE A 209 -11.10 -4.74 5.05
N ASP A 210 -11.94 -5.79 4.96
CA ASP A 210 -12.45 -6.25 3.65
C ASP A 210 -13.42 -5.25 3.01
N ALA A 211 -14.31 -4.64 3.82
CA ALA A 211 -15.22 -3.60 3.32
C ALA A 211 -14.44 -2.35 2.89
N TRP A 212 -13.41 -1.97 3.63
CA TRP A 212 -12.52 -0.88 3.21
C TRP A 212 -11.77 -1.22 1.91
N LEU A 213 -11.21 -2.43 1.77
CA LEU A 213 -10.58 -2.85 0.52
C LEU A 213 -11.56 -2.81 -0.65
N ASN A 214 -12.79 -3.28 -0.46
CA ASN A 214 -13.82 -3.20 -1.50
C ASN A 214 -14.11 -1.76 -1.92
N SER A 215 -14.15 -0.81 -0.98
CA SER A 215 -14.32 0.60 -1.32
C SER A 215 -13.13 1.13 -2.14
N GLN A 216 -11.90 0.77 -1.77
CA GLN A 216 -10.70 1.17 -2.51
C GLN A 216 -10.61 0.56 -3.91
N PHE A 217 -10.99 -0.72 -4.06
CA PHE A 217 -11.00 -1.39 -5.35
C PHE A 217 -12.00 -0.77 -6.34
N ASN A 218 -13.13 -0.29 -5.81
CA ASN A 218 -14.19 0.34 -6.58
C ASN A 218 -14.03 1.87 -6.69
N ALA A 219 -13.04 2.46 -6.00
CA ALA A 219 -12.77 3.87 -6.09
C ALA A 219 -12.39 4.24 -7.55
N PRO A 220 -12.95 5.35 -8.08
CA PRO A 220 -12.62 5.80 -9.42
C PRO A 220 -11.12 6.11 -9.51
N ILE A 221 -10.54 5.81 -10.67
CA ILE A 221 -9.16 6.21 -10.94
C ILE A 221 -9.13 7.74 -10.96
N GLY A 222 -8.21 8.33 -10.19
CA GLY A 222 -7.99 9.76 -10.21
C GLY A 222 -7.52 10.26 -11.58
N ILE A 223 -7.24 11.56 -11.66
CA ILE A 223 -6.65 12.18 -12.86
C ILE A 223 -5.38 11.41 -13.26
N SER A 224 -5.34 10.94 -14.51
CA SER A 224 -4.19 10.20 -15.05
C SER A 224 -2.94 11.08 -15.12
N GLY A 225 -1.75 10.48 -15.06
CA GLY A 225 -0.48 11.20 -15.17
C GLY A 225 -0.37 11.96 -16.50
N TRP A 226 -0.83 11.34 -17.59
CA TRP A 226 -0.88 11.99 -18.90
C TRP A 226 -1.76 13.23 -18.90
N GLU A 227 -2.97 13.10 -18.34
CA GLU A 227 -3.93 14.20 -18.26
C GLU A 227 -3.39 15.33 -17.37
N TRP A 228 -2.74 14.99 -16.26
CA TRP A 228 -2.08 15.98 -15.41
C TRP A 228 -1.02 16.78 -16.15
N LEU A 229 -0.17 16.11 -16.94
CA LEU A 229 0.83 16.80 -17.76
C LEU A 229 0.18 17.79 -18.74
N ASN A 230 -0.93 17.41 -19.37
CA ASN A 230 -1.63 18.25 -20.33
C ASN A 230 -2.32 19.44 -19.66
N GLN A 231 -3.01 19.23 -18.53
CA GLN A 231 -3.64 20.32 -17.77
C GLN A 231 -2.62 21.33 -17.26
N ARG A 232 -1.40 20.87 -16.97
CA ARG A 232 -0.25 21.72 -16.63
C ARG A 232 0.45 22.35 -17.83
N GLY A 233 0.01 22.11 -19.06
CA GLY A 233 0.60 22.72 -20.26
C GLY A 233 1.95 22.11 -20.70
N TYR A 234 2.35 20.95 -20.16
CA TYR A 234 3.61 20.30 -20.52
C TYR A 234 3.63 19.69 -21.92
N ALA A 235 2.50 19.68 -22.64
CA ALA A 235 2.42 19.28 -24.05
C ALA A 235 2.73 20.41 -25.05
N ALA A 236 3.07 21.61 -24.56
CA ALA A 236 3.37 22.74 -25.44
C ALA A 236 4.65 22.51 -26.26
N VAL A 237 4.59 22.84 -27.55
CA VAL A 237 5.74 22.86 -28.45
C VAL A 237 6.31 24.27 -28.48
N ASP A 238 7.37 24.48 -27.70
CA ASP A 238 8.02 25.78 -27.56
C ASP A 238 9.54 25.62 -27.40
N ASN A 239 10.32 26.51 -28.03
CA ASN A 239 11.77 26.43 -28.03
C ASN A 239 12.40 26.80 -26.68
N SER A 240 11.77 27.71 -25.92
CA SER A 240 12.30 28.16 -24.63
C SER A 240 12.16 27.12 -23.52
N THR A 241 11.08 26.32 -23.59
CA THR A 241 10.77 25.30 -22.58
C THR A 241 11.22 23.91 -22.99
N ALA A 242 11.16 23.59 -24.28
CA ALA A 242 11.59 22.32 -24.87
C ALA A 242 11.12 21.08 -24.08
N TYR A 243 9.85 21.04 -23.63
CA TYR A 243 9.33 19.92 -22.83
C TYR A 243 9.45 18.57 -23.52
N TYR A 244 9.38 18.57 -24.86
CA TYR A 244 9.57 17.40 -25.70
C TYR A 244 10.95 16.74 -25.51
N ASP A 245 11.97 17.40 -24.99
CA ASP A 245 13.28 16.78 -24.70
C ASP A 245 13.58 16.63 -23.20
N ASN A 246 12.72 17.16 -22.32
CA ASN A 246 12.97 17.23 -20.89
C ASN A 246 12.26 16.13 -20.11
N THR A 247 12.85 15.74 -18.97
CA THR A 247 12.31 14.69 -18.07
C THR A 247 11.64 15.23 -16.81
N TYR A 248 11.96 16.46 -16.38
CA TYR A 248 11.44 17.01 -15.13
C TYR A 248 9.90 17.10 -15.04
N PRO A 249 9.12 17.29 -16.14
CA PRO A 249 7.67 17.22 -16.04
C PRO A 249 7.19 15.85 -15.56
N GLY A 250 7.87 14.78 -15.98
CA GLY A 250 7.62 13.42 -15.52
C GLY A 250 7.83 13.25 -14.01
N ASP A 251 8.86 13.89 -13.44
CA ASP A 251 9.06 13.91 -11.98
C ASP A 251 7.90 14.61 -11.26
N CYS A 252 7.53 15.81 -11.73
CA CYS A 252 6.44 16.57 -11.13
C CYS A 252 5.11 15.79 -11.18
N MET A 253 4.86 15.12 -12.30
CA MET A 253 3.69 14.27 -12.51
C MET A 253 3.65 13.13 -11.48
N ILE A 254 4.73 12.33 -11.37
CA ILE A 254 4.69 11.17 -10.48
C ILE A 254 4.57 11.58 -9.01
N TRP A 255 5.21 12.68 -8.61
CA TRP A 255 5.03 13.21 -7.25
C TRP A 255 3.61 13.68 -7.00
N SER A 256 2.98 14.37 -7.96
CA SER A 256 1.56 14.74 -7.86
C SER A 256 0.67 13.50 -7.72
N GLN A 257 0.90 12.47 -8.54
CA GLN A 257 0.14 11.22 -8.51
C GLN A 257 0.25 10.52 -7.16
N LEU A 258 1.44 10.42 -6.57
CA LEU A 258 1.63 9.77 -5.27
C LEU A 258 1.07 10.60 -4.11
N MET A 259 1.20 11.93 -4.15
CA MET A 259 0.80 12.81 -3.07
C MET A 259 -0.72 13.04 -3.01
N THR A 260 -1.39 13.18 -4.14
CA THR A 260 -2.76 13.75 -4.18
C THR A 260 -3.85 12.78 -4.56
N SER A 261 -3.50 11.64 -5.16
CA SER A 261 -4.52 10.75 -5.71
C SER A 261 -5.47 10.21 -4.64
N PRO A 262 -6.79 10.18 -4.91
CA PRO A 262 -7.79 9.64 -3.98
C PRO A 262 -7.74 8.11 -3.89
N ASP A 263 -7.24 7.43 -4.93
CA ASP A 263 -7.12 5.98 -5.05
C ASP A 263 -5.76 5.47 -4.53
N GLY A 264 -5.44 5.79 -3.27
CA GLY A 264 -4.14 5.53 -2.64
C GLY A 264 -3.67 4.08 -2.73
N LEU A 265 -4.54 3.09 -2.47
CA LEU A 265 -4.23 1.66 -2.63
C LEU A 265 -3.80 1.33 -4.07
N ARG A 266 -4.50 1.88 -5.07
CA ARG A 266 -4.21 1.63 -6.48
C ARG A 266 -2.83 2.16 -6.86
N LYS A 267 -2.52 3.39 -6.45
CA LYS A 267 -1.21 4.01 -6.68
C LYS A 267 -0.08 3.27 -5.94
N ARG A 268 -0.37 2.73 -4.74
CA ARG A 268 0.57 1.92 -3.97
C ARG A 268 0.92 0.61 -4.67
N VAL A 269 -0.07 -0.07 -5.25
CA VAL A 269 0.12 -1.27 -6.05
C VAL A 269 0.83 -0.94 -7.37
N ALA A 270 0.44 0.13 -8.07
CA ALA A 270 1.10 0.58 -9.29
C ALA A 270 2.60 0.88 -9.06
N LEU A 271 2.96 1.49 -7.92
CA LEU A 271 4.35 1.71 -7.55
C LEU A 271 5.10 0.38 -7.34
N ALA A 272 4.51 -0.57 -6.61
CA ALA A 272 5.10 -1.91 -6.45
C ALA A 272 5.26 -2.65 -7.79
N LEU A 273 4.31 -2.49 -8.73
CA LEU A 273 4.42 -3.03 -10.08
C LEU A 273 5.52 -2.31 -10.88
N SER A 274 5.74 -1.02 -10.69
CA SER A 274 6.79 -0.26 -11.39
C SER A 274 8.21 -0.70 -11.03
N GLU A 275 8.35 -1.36 -9.88
CA GLU A 275 9.57 -1.98 -9.38
C GLU A 275 9.80 -3.41 -9.89
N ILE A 276 8.80 -3.99 -10.57
CA ILE A 276 8.86 -5.30 -11.25
C ILE A 276 8.96 -5.09 -12.77
N PHE A 277 8.08 -4.26 -13.32
CA PHE A 277 7.98 -3.95 -14.75
C PHE A 277 8.83 -2.72 -15.13
N VAL A 278 10.09 -2.70 -14.72
CA VAL A 278 10.90 -1.48 -14.65
C VAL A 278 11.00 -0.71 -15.99
N VAL A 279 10.62 0.57 -15.94
CA VAL A 279 10.94 1.61 -16.93
C VAL A 279 11.44 2.84 -16.16
N SER A 280 12.49 3.50 -16.65
CA SER A 280 13.12 4.63 -15.96
C SER A 280 13.20 5.87 -16.83
N LEU A 281 12.79 7.02 -16.27
CA LEU A 281 12.96 8.35 -16.87
C LEU A 281 14.42 8.65 -17.24
N SER A 282 15.39 8.09 -16.50
CA SER A 282 16.82 8.32 -16.75
C SER A 282 17.34 7.61 -18.01
N GLY A 283 16.60 6.63 -18.56
CA GLY A 283 16.99 5.88 -19.75
C GLY A 283 16.16 6.14 -21.00
N LEU A 284 15.17 7.04 -20.95
CA LEU A 284 14.37 7.40 -22.13
C LEU A 284 15.06 8.54 -22.89
N ASP A 285 15.43 8.30 -24.14
CA ASP A 285 16.09 9.30 -25.00
C ASP A 285 15.40 9.43 -26.37
N PHE A 286 14.19 10.01 -26.34
CA PHE A 286 13.37 10.34 -27.50
C PHE A 286 12.43 11.51 -27.16
N ASN A 287 11.66 12.03 -28.13
CA ASN A 287 10.75 13.14 -27.84
C ASN A 287 9.58 12.71 -26.94
N TRP A 288 9.16 13.60 -26.04
CA TRP A 288 8.05 13.44 -25.11
C TRP A 288 8.25 12.35 -24.05
N ARG A 289 9.47 12.24 -23.52
CA ARG A 289 9.85 11.31 -22.44
C ARG A 289 8.89 11.33 -21.25
N SER A 290 8.48 12.53 -20.84
CA SER A 290 7.56 12.74 -19.72
C SER A 290 6.16 12.19 -20.00
N HIS A 291 5.65 12.34 -21.21
CA HIS A 291 4.37 11.78 -21.64
C HIS A 291 4.42 10.27 -21.80
N ALA A 292 5.52 9.73 -22.34
CA ALA A 292 5.73 8.30 -22.47
C ALA A 292 5.77 7.61 -21.09
N ILE A 293 6.53 8.15 -20.12
CA ILE A 293 6.53 7.59 -18.77
C ILE A 293 5.16 7.75 -18.08
N ALA A 294 4.43 8.83 -18.36
CA ALA A 294 3.10 9.03 -17.81
C ALA A 294 2.11 7.97 -18.34
N HIS A 295 2.17 7.62 -19.62
CA HIS A 295 1.38 6.54 -20.17
C HIS A 295 1.75 5.17 -19.60
N TYR A 296 3.05 4.90 -19.40
CA TYR A 296 3.51 3.70 -18.69
C TYR A 296 2.96 3.64 -17.26
N TRP A 297 3.06 4.72 -16.48
CA TRP A 297 2.48 4.82 -15.15
C TRP A 297 0.96 4.58 -15.17
N ASP A 298 0.25 5.22 -16.10
CA ASP A 298 -1.21 5.07 -16.26
C ASP A 298 -1.59 3.62 -16.59
N THR A 299 -0.76 2.90 -17.36
CA THR A 299 -0.94 1.48 -17.66
C THR A 299 -0.86 0.63 -16.38
N LEU A 300 0.13 0.87 -15.52
CA LEU A 300 0.25 0.16 -14.24
C LEU A 300 -0.91 0.47 -13.29
N VAL A 301 -1.34 1.74 -13.24
CA VAL A 301 -2.49 2.16 -12.43
C VAL A 301 -3.77 1.45 -12.89
N PHE A 302 -4.01 1.41 -14.20
CA PHE A 302 -5.18 0.74 -14.77
C PHE A 302 -5.21 -0.75 -14.40
N HIS A 303 -4.07 -1.43 -14.53
CA HIS A 303 -3.96 -2.87 -14.30
C HIS A 303 -3.75 -3.29 -12.84
N SER A 304 -3.61 -2.34 -11.91
CA SER A 304 -3.34 -2.63 -10.49
C SER A 304 -4.35 -3.61 -9.86
N PHE A 305 -5.62 -3.58 -10.29
CA PHE A 305 -6.67 -4.49 -9.85
C PHE A 305 -7.26 -5.33 -11.00
N GLY A 306 -6.55 -5.39 -12.13
CA GLY A 306 -6.97 -6.11 -13.34
C GLY A 306 -6.49 -7.55 -13.36
N ASN A 307 -6.28 -8.08 -14.57
CA ASN A 307 -5.71 -9.40 -14.77
C ASN A 307 -4.23 -9.31 -15.16
N PHE A 308 -3.37 -10.10 -14.49
CA PHE A 308 -1.92 -10.11 -14.75
C PHE A 308 -1.57 -10.42 -16.21
N ARG A 309 -2.34 -11.26 -16.91
CA ARG A 309 -2.11 -11.55 -18.33
C ARG A 309 -2.25 -10.31 -19.21
N ASN A 310 -3.22 -9.45 -18.91
CA ASN A 310 -3.43 -8.21 -19.65
C ASN A 310 -2.33 -7.20 -19.32
N LEU A 311 -1.96 -7.09 -18.04
CA LEU A 311 -0.82 -6.27 -17.60
C LEU A 311 0.46 -6.62 -18.36
N LEU A 312 0.80 -7.92 -18.43
CA LEU A 312 2.03 -8.39 -19.08
C LEU A 312 2.09 -7.97 -20.56
N GLN A 313 0.98 -8.14 -21.29
CA GLN A 313 0.91 -7.78 -22.70
C GLN A 313 0.89 -6.26 -22.92
N ASP A 314 0.11 -5.52 -22.14
CA ASP A 314 -0.02 -4.07 -22.32
C ASP A 314 1.29 -3.35 -21.98
N VAL A 315 2.04 -3.86 -20.99
CA VAL A 315 3.42 -3.42 -20.74
C VAL A 315 4.35 -3.82 -21.90
N SER A 316 4.23 -5.03 -22.45
CA SER A 316 5.04 -5.47 -23.62
C SER A 316 4.88 -4.56 -24.84
N LEU A 317 3.70 -3.98 -25.01
CA LEU A 317 3.38 -3.08 -26.12
C LEU A 317 3.49 -1.60 -25.74
N ASN A 318 3.84 -1.27 -24.51
CA ASN A 318 3.94 0.12 -24.09
C ASN A 318 5.16 0.80 -24.77
N PRO A 319 5.02 2.01 -25.35
CA PRO A 319 6.10 2.65 -26.08
C PRO A 319 7.32 2.98 -25.21
N ALA A 320 7.14 3.34 -23.93
CA ALA A 320 8.26 3.60 -23.04
C ALA A 320 9.03 2.31 -22.71
N MET A 321 8.31 1.21 -22.46
CA MET A 321 8.91 -0.11 -22.26
C MET A 321 9.64 -0.60 -23.52
N GLY A 322 8.99 -0.48 -24.68
CA GLY A 322 9.56 -0.90 -25.94
C GLY A 322 10.86 -0.17 -26.26
N TYR A 323 10.95 1.13 -25.94
CA TYR A 323 12.22 1.86 -26.03
C TYR A 323 13.23 1.36 -24.99
N TYR A 324 12.82 1.25 -23.72
CA TYR A 324 13.72 0.94 -22.60
C TYR A 324 14.40 -0.43 -22.72
N LEU A 325 13.71 -1.41 -23.31
CA LEU A 325 14.19 -2.78 -23.49
C LEU A 325 14.38 -3.21 -24.94
N ASN A 326 14.50 -2.24 -25.87
CA ASN A 326 14.82 -2.46 -27.28
C ASN A 326 13.83 -3.36 -28.05
N THR A 327 12.60 -3.52 -27.58
CA THR A 327 11.53 -4.16 -28.36
C THR A 327 11.13 -3.26 -29.53
N ARG A 328 11.15 -1.95 -29.30
CA ARG A 328 10.86 -0.93 -30.31
C ARG A 328 11.93 -0.96 -31.40
N GLY A 329 11.51 -1.22 -32.63
CA GLY A 329 12.39 -1.31 -33.78
C GLY A 329 13.17 -2.63 -33.88
N ASN A 330 12.88 -3.63 -33.03
CA ASN A 330 13.46 -4.97 -33.16
C ASN A 330 13.06 -5.57 -34.50
N GLN A 331 14.00 -6.19 -35.23
CA GLN A 331 13.76 -6.72 -36.57
C GLN A 331 14.12 -8.19 -36.65
N LYS A 332 13.42 -8.91 -37.51
CA LYS A 332 13.76 -10.28 -37.87
C LYS A 332 15.20 -10.43 -38.34
N GLU A 333 15.67 -11.65 -38.19
CA GLU A 333 16.95 -12.12 -38.70
C GLU A 333 17.18 -11.74 -40.16
N ASN A 334 18.43 -11.44 -40.50
CA ASN A 334 18.87 -11.19 -41.86
C ASN A 334 20.22 -11.88 -42.09
N THR A 335 20.21 -12.96 -42.87
CA THR A 335 21.39 -13.78 -43.15
C THR A 335 22.45 -13.05 -43.96
N ALA A 336 22.06 -12.07 -44.79
CA ALA A 336 23.01 -11.30 -45.59
C ALA A 336 23.85 -10.33 -44.74
N THR A 337 23.27 -9.80 -43.65
CA THR A 337 23.95 -8.85 -42.75
C THR A 337 24.40 -9.50 -41.44
N GLY A 338 24.01 -10.75 -41.18
CA GLY A 338 24.21 -11.43 -39.89
C GLY A 338 23.32 -10.90 -38.75
N ARG A 339 22.33 -10.05 -39.03
CA ARG A 339 21.46 -9.49 -37.99
C ARG A 339 20.62 -10.60 -37.35
N GLN A 340 20.49 -10.56 -36.03
CA GLN A 340 19.59 -11.40 -35.25
C GLN A 340 18.57 -10.54 -34.52
N PRO A 341 17.39 -11.09 -34.14
CA PRO A 341 16.45 -10.43 -33.24
C PRO A 341 17.12 -10.02 -31.92
N ASP A 342 16.78 -8.85 -31.40
CA ASP A 342 17.23 -8.41 -30.07
C ASP A 342 16.58 -9.27 -28.98
N GLU A 343 17.41 -9.83 -28.11
CA GLU A 343 17.04 -10.77 -27.06
C GLU A 343 16.66 -10.12 -25.72
N ASN A 344 16.92 -8.83 -25.56
CA ASN A 344 16.83 -8.14 -24.26
C ASN A 344 15.41 -8.28 -23.68
N TYR A 345 14.38 -7.84 -24.39
CA TYR A 345 13.01 -7.96 -23.89
C TYR A 345 12.58 -9.42 -23.63
N ALA A 346 12.97 -10.36 -24.50
CA ALA A 346 12.64 -11.78 -24.31
C ALA A 346 13.26 -12.35 -23.02
N ARG A 347 14.47 -11.91 -22.67
CA ARG A 347 15.12 -12.26 -21.41
C ARG A 347 14.42 -11.62 -20.22
N GLU A 348 14.17 -10.32 -20.28
CA GLU A 348 13.62 -9.57 -19.15
C GLU A 348 12.16 -9.92 -18.85
N VAL A 349 11.34 -10.16 -19.87
CA VAL A 349 9.94 -10.58 -19.70
C VAL A 349 9.85 -11.94 -18.99
N MET A 350 10.81 -12.84 -19.22
CA MET A 350 10.92 -14.12 -18.51
C MET A 350 11.50 -13.91 -17.11
N GLN A 351 12.70 -13.34 -17.00
CA GLN A 351 13.50 -13.40 -15.77
C GLN A 351 13.05 -12.39 -14.69
N LEU A 352 12.54 -11.22 -15.07
CA LEU A 352 12.16 -10.16 -14.12
C LEU A 352 10.65 -10.02 -13.98
N MET A 353 9.92 -10.17 -15.08
CA MET A 353 8.50 -9.78 -15.14
C MET A 353 7.53 -10.95 -15.02
N SER A 354 7.99 -12.21 -15.10
CA SER A 354 7.07 -13.37 -15.04
C SER A 354 7.60 -14.57 -14.27
N ILE A 355 8.64 -15.25 -14.74
CA ILE A 355 9.01 -16.60 -14.28
C ILE A 355 10.32 -16.66 -13.48
N GLY A 356 11.05 -15.57 -13.29
CA GLY A 356 12.29 -15.61 -12.51
C GLY A 356 13.42 -16.40 -13.18
N LEU A 357 14.55 -16.55 -12.49
CA LEU A 357 15.73 -17.29 -12.97
C LEU A 357 15.71 -18.80 -12.64
N VAL A 358 14.98 -19.18 -11.60
CA VAL A 358 14.97 -20.56 -11.09
C VAL A 358 13.55 -21.03 -10.84
N MET A 359 13.30 -22.32 -11.02
CA MET A 359 12.02 -22.96 -10.72
C MET A 359 11.74 -22.91 -9.21
N LEU A 360 10.51 -22.57 -8.85
CA LEU A 360 10.01 -22.48 -7.49
C LEU A 360 8.92 -23.51 -7.24
N ASN A 361 8.81 -23.92 -5.99
CA ASN A 361 7.60 -24.52 -5.46
C ASN A 361 6.53 -23.44 -5.25
N ILE A 362 5.27 -23.83 -5.04
CA ILE A 362 4.16 -22.88 -4.84
C ILE A 362 4.39 -21.96 -3.63
N ASP A 363 5.16 -22.42 -2.65
CA ASP A 363 5.55 -21.69 -1.44
C ASP A 363 6.76 -20.74 -1.66
N GLY A 364 7.23 -20.59 -2.90
CA GLY A 364 8.34 -19.72 -3.25
C GLY A 364 9.73 -20.23 -2.85
N THR A 365 9.84 -21.48 -2.38
CA THR A 365 11.13 -22.14 -2.16
C THR A 365 11.72 -22.63 -3.48
N VAL A 366 13.05 -22.63 -3.59
CA VAL A 366 13.76 -23.02 -4.81
C VAL A 366 13.67 -24.52 -5.02
N ARG A 367 13.23 -24.94 -6.20
CA ARG A 367 13.30 -26.34 -6.62
C ARG A 367 14.74 -26.71 -6.96
N ARG A 368 15.16 -27.85 -6.44
CA ARG A 368 16.52 -28.38 -6.61
C ARG A 368 16.49 -29.72 -7.33
N ASP A 369 17.52 -29.99 -8.12
CA ASP A 369 17.72 -31.27 -8.79
C ASP A 369 18.18 -32.37 -7.81
N GLY A 370 18.43 -33.58 -8.33
CA GLY A 370 18.93 -34.71 -7.53
C GLY A 370 20.32 -34.49 -6.91
N ALA A 371 21.07 -33.48 -7.36
CA ALA A 371 22.36 -33.07 -6.82
C ALA A 371 22.26 -31.87 -5.87
N GLY A 372 21.05 -31.37 -5.59
CA GLY A 372 20.80 -30.23 -4.72
C GLY A 372 21.04 -28.86 -5.39
N GLN A 373 21.27 -28.78 -6.69
CA GLN A 373 21.47 -27.51 -7.40
C GLN A 373 20.11 -26.87 -7.79
N PRO A 374 19.98 -25.54 -7.75
CA PRO A 374 18.79 -24.86 -8.27
C PRO A 374 18.50 -25.24 -9.73
N ILE A 375 17.23 -25.51 -10.04
CA ILE A 375 16.79 -25.78 -11.41
C ILE A 375 16.49 -24.44 -12.10
N GLU A 376 17.13 -24.16 -13.23
CA GLU A 376 16.85 -22.97 -14.04
C GLU A 376 15.42 -23.01 -14.61
N SER A 377 14.74 -21.86 -14.67
CA SER A 377 13.36 -21.75 -15.17
C SER A 377 13.26 -21.64 -16.69
N TYR A 378 14.35 -21.26 -17.35
CA TYR A 378 14.48 -21.15 -18.80
C TYR A 378 15.95 -21.31 -19.21
N SER A 379 16.19 -21.60 -20.47
CA SER A 379 17.51 -21.71 -21.08
C SER A 379 17.80 -20.54 -22.02
N GLN A 380 19.06 -20.36 -22.42
CA GLN A 380 19.40 -19.38 -23.46
C GLN A 380 18.67 -19.66 -24.79
N SER A 381 18.36 -20.91 -25.10
CA SER A 381 17.57 -21.24 -26.30
C SER A 381 16.16 -20.67 -26.24
N ASP A 382 15.53 -20.67 -25.07
CA ASP A 382 14.20 -20.07 -24.89
C ASP A 382 14.24 -18.57 -25.19
N VAL A 383 15.27 -17.87 -24.72
CA VAL A 383 15.48 -16.44 -24.97
C VAL A 383 15.63 -16.16 -26.47
N THR A 384 16.57 -16.86 -27.13
CA THR A 384 16.86 -16.66 -28.55
C THR A 384 15.64 -16.93 -29.43
N ASN A 385 14.84 -17.96 -29.10
CA ASN A 385 13.64 -18.27 -29.87
C ASN A 385 12.51 -17.27 -29.58
N LEU A 386 12.26 -16.94 -28.32
CA LEU A 386 11.20 -16.02 -27.93
C LEU A 386 11.44 -14.61 -28.48
N ALA A 387 12.70 -14.17 -28.64
CA ALA A 387 13.07 -12.89 -29.25
C ALA A 387 12.41 -12.64 -30.62
N ARG A 388 12.19 -13.69 -31.42
CA ARG A 388 11.51 -13.61 -32.72
C ARG A 388 10.10 -13.06 -32.61
N VAL A 389 9.37 -13.39 -31.54
CA VAL A 389 7.99 -12.93 -31.31
C VAL A 389 7.92 -11.40 -31.20
N PHE A 390 8.97 -10.77 -30.69
CA PHE A 390 9.01 -9.33 -30.46
C PHE A 390 9.55 -8.52 -31.64
N THR A 391 9.83 -9.17 -32.78
CA THR A 391 10.30 -8.47 -33.98
C THR A 391 9.14 -7.78 -34.72
N GLY A 392 9.44 -6.67 -35.36
CA GLY A 392 8.50 -5.88 -36.15
C GLY A 392 7.65 -4.88 -35.36
N TYR A 393 7.76 -4.82 -34.04
CA TYR A 393 7.06 -3.82 -33.24
C TYR A 393 7.81 -2.48 -33.22
N ASP A 394 7.11 -1.38 -33.48
CA ASP A 394 7.65 0.00 -33.35
C ASP A 394 6.53 0.93 -32.85
N TYR A 395 6.87 2.20 -32.60
CA TYR A 395 5.91 3.24 -32.28
C TYR A 395 4.75 3.26 -33.27
N ASN A 396 3.55 3.33 -32.74
CA ASN A 396 2.36 3.55 -33.55
C ASN A 396 2.26 5.04 -33.92
N GLN A 397 2.57 5.34 -35.18
CA GLN A 397 2.59 6.70 -35.71
C GLN A 397 1.23 7.16 -36.27
N SER A 398 0.16 6.35 -36.16
CA SER A 398 -1.13 6.62 -36.83
C SER A 398 -1.79 7.95 -36.47
N LEU A 399 -1.57 8.45 -35.24
CA LEU A 399 -2.06 9.75 -34.77
C LEU A 399 -0.94 10.79 -34.62
N ASN A 400 0.29 10.45 -35.00
CA ASN A 400 1.42 11.35 -34.87
C ASN A 400 1.37 12.43 -35.96
N GLN A 401 1.63 13.66 -35.57
CA GLN A 401 1.75 14.79 -36.48
C GLN A 401 3.06 15.50 -36.20
N GLN A 402 3.78 15.86 -37.25
CA GLN A 402 5.01 16.61 -37.17
C GLN A 402 4.70 18.12 -37.18
N GLY A 403 5.33 18.88 -36.28
CA GLY A 403 5.19 20.33 -36.19
C GLY A 403 6.54 21.02 -36.08
N THR A 404 6.72 22.14 -36.78
CA THR A 404 7.92 22.98 -36.66
C THR A 404 7.87 23.72 -35.33
N VAL A 405 8.94 23.62 -34.53
CA VAL A 405 9.06 24.35 -33.27
C VAL A 405 9.12 25.85 -33.60
N PRO A 406 8.21 26.68 -33.05
CA PRO A 406 8.15 28.10 -33.34
C PRO A 406 9.51 28.80 -33.19
N GLY A 407 9.88 29.61 -34.19
CA GLY A 407 11.15 30.34 -34.22
C GLY A 407 12.38 29.49 -34.58
N THR A 408 12.22 28.24 -35.03
CA THR A 408 13.33 27.36 -35.42
C THR A 408 13.04 26.61 -36.72
N THR A 409 14.02 25.85 -37.23
CA THR A 409 13.86 24.89 -38.34
C THR A 409 13.60 23.46 -37.87
N ARG A 410 13.63 23.22 -36.55
CA ARG A 410 13.47 21.88 -35.98
C ARG A 410 12.02 21.45 -36.05
N THR A 411 11.79 20.22 -36.50
CA THR A 411 10.47 19.57 -36.46
C THR A 411 10.44 18.56 -35.32
N VAL A 412 9.35 18.51 -34.58
CA VAL A 412 9.11 17.53 -33.52
C VAL A 412 7.74 16.87 -33.72
N PRO A 413 7.60 15.58 -33.34
CA PRO A 413 6.29 14.92 -33.33
C PRO A 413 5.38 15.56 -32.28
N ASN A 414 4.08 15.34 -32.37
CA ASN A 414 3.16 15.61 -31.26
C ASN A 414 3.28 14.49 -30.19
N THR A 415 2.57 14.64 -29.07
CA THR A 415 2.64 13.63 -27.99
C THR A 415 1.96 12.31 -28.36
N ALA A 416 1.04 12.28 -29.33
CA ALA A 416 0.05 11.21 -29.49
C ALA A 416 0.64 9.79 -29.57
N PHE A 417 1.77 9.60 -30.26
CA PHE A 417 2.41 8.29 -30.41
C PHE A 417 2.85 7.68 -29.08
N THR A 418 3.13 8.50 -28.06
CA THR A 418 3.58 8.02 -26.74
C THR A 418 2.45 7.43 -25.89
N ARG A 419 1.19 7.55 -26.31
CA ARG A 419 0.02 6.98 -25.63
C ARG A 419 -0.63 5.81 -26.37
N LEU A 420 -0.05 5.40 -27.50
CA LEU A 420 -0.56 4.30 -28.30
C LEU A 420 0.29 3.05 -28.06
N PRO A 421 -0.32 1.86 -27.94
CA PRO A 421 0.42 0.61 -28.01
C PRO A 421 1.26 0.56 -29.28
N MET A 422 2.47 0.01 -29.19
CA MET A 422 3.33 -0.23 -30.35
C MET A 422 2.59 -1.04 -31.42
N SER A 423 2.80 -0.69 -32.68
CA SER A 423 2.19 -1.34 -33.83
C SER A 423 3.15 -2.33 -34.48
N LEU A 424 2.60 -3.45 -34.97
CA LEU A 424 3.36 -4.47 -35.68
C LEU A 424 3.49 -4.13 -37.17
N ASN A 425 4.72 -4.12 -37.67
CA ASN A 425 5.04 -4.20 -39.09
C ASN A 425 5.38 -5.66 -39.45
N ALA A 426 4.43 -6.34 -40.09
CA ALA A 426 4.56 -7.75 -40.47
C ALA A 426 5.76 -8.03 -41.40
N SER A 427 6.19 -7.06 -42.22
CA SER A 427 7.35 -7.26 -43.11
C SER A 427 8.67 -7.42 -42.35
N LEU A 428 8.74 -6.87 -41.13
CA LEU A 428 9.90 -6.91 -40.24
C LEU A 428 9.79 -7.99 -39.16
N HIS A 429 8.66 -8.70 -39.09
CA HIS A 429 8.44 -9.81 -38.17
C HIS A 429 9.07 -11.11 -38.68
N SER A 430 9.63 -11.91 -37.78
CA SER A 430 10.23 -13.20 -38.12
C SER A 430 9.16 -14.19 -38.54
N ASN A 431 9.44 -14.96 -39.59
CA ASN A 431 8.55 -16.02 -40.08
C ASN A 431 9.00 -17.41 -39.64
N LEU A 432 10.08 -17.51 -38.86
CA LEU A 432 10.59 -18.78 -38.37
C LEU A 432 9.73 -19.31 -37.23
N ALA A 433 9.72 -20.62 -37.04
CA ALA A 433 9.09 -21.24 -35.88
C ALA A 433 9.77 -20.77 -34.58
N VAL A 434 9.01 -20.72 -33.49
CA VAL A 434 9.49 -20.39 -32.15
C VAL A 434 9.21 -21.57 -31.23
N ASN A 435 10.25 -22.05 -30.54
CA ASN A 435 10.14 -23.07 -29.50
C ASN A 435 10.71 -22.51 -28.21
N PHE A 436 9.90 -22.43 -27.16
CA PHE A 436 10.32 -21.89 -25.87
C PHE A 436 9.43 -22.46 -24.76
N LEU A 437 9.99 -22.78 -23.59
CA LEU A 437 9.27 -23.25 -22.40
C LEU A 437 8.32 -24.43 -22.69
N GLY A 438 8.68 -25.29 -23.65
CA GLY A 438 7.86 -26.42 -24.11
C GLY A 438 6.71 -26.08 -25.05
N ALA A 439 6.47 -24.80 -25.35
CA ALA A 439 5.49 -24.35 -26.35
C ALA A 439 6.14 -24.23 -27.74
N THR A 440 5.34 -24.50 -28.78
CA THR A 440 5.72 -24.33 -30.19
C THR A 440 4.76 -23.38 -30.87
N ILE A 441 5.30 -22.31 -31.45
CA ILE A 441 4.60 -21.42 -32.38
C ILE A 441 5.08 -21.79 -33.80
N PRO A 442 4.19 -22.26 -34.69
CA PRO A 442 4.55 -22.66 -36.05
C PRO A 442 5.17 -21.52 -36.86
N ALA A 443 6.01 -21.87 -37.84
CA ALA A 443 6.52 -20.92 -38.82
C ALA A 443 5.37 -20.21 -39.55
N ASN A 444 5.60 -18.95 -39.93
CA ASN A 444 4.62 -18.07 -40.58
C ASN A 444 3.37 -17.74 -39.74
N THR A 445 3.38 -17.99 -38.43
CA THR A 445 2.32 -17.49 -37.55
C THR A 445 2.29 -15.96 -37.58
N PRO A 446 1.13 -15.30 -37.79
CA PRO A 446 1.04 -13.84 -37.75
C PRO A 446 1.52 -13.29 -36.41
N GLY A 447 2.33 -12.22 -36.42
CA GLY A 447 3.02 -11.75 -35.20
C GLY A 447 2.11 -11.41 -34.03
N ALA A 448 0.92 -10.86 -34.26
CA ALA A 448 -0.05 -10.61 -33.19
C ALA A 448 -0.54 -11.91 -32.51
N ALA A 449 -0.74 -12.99 -33.29
CA ALA A 449 -1.10 -14.30 -32.76
C ALA A 449 0.10 -14.98 -32.06
N ALA A 450 1.32 -14.78 -32.59
CA ALA A 450 2.54 -15.24 -31.94
C ALA A 450 2.74 -14.56 -30.57
N LEU A 451 2.51 -13.24 -30.48
CA LEU A 451 2.55 -12.49 -29.22
C LEU A 451 1.51 -13.00 -28.23
N ALA A 452 0.26 -13.20 -28.67
CA ALA A 452 -0.78 -13.74 -27.79
C ALA A 452 -0.38 -15.10 -27.20
N THR A 453 0.12 -16.01 -28.04
CA THR A 453 0.60 -17.33 -27.61
C THR A 453 1.79 -17.22 -26.65
N ALA A 454 2.72 -16.29 -26.90
CA ALA A 454 3.86 -16.05 -26.03
C ALA A 454 3.44 -15.58 -24.64
N MET A 455 2.57 -14.58 -24.59
CA MET A 455 2.06 -14.03 -23.32
C MET A 455 1.22 -15.06 -22.56
N ASP A 456 0.44 -15.91 -23.24
CA ASP A 456 -0.32 -16.99 -22.61
C ASP A 456 0.61 -18.06 -22.03
N THR A 457 1.64 -18.46 -22.77
CA THR A 457 2.64 -19.44 -22.30
C THR A 457 3.34 -18.96 -21.04
N LEU A 458 3.77 -17.69 -21.01
CA LEU A 458 4.37 -17.09 -19.82
C LEU A 458 3.37 -17.05 -18.67
N PHE A 459 2.14 -16.55 -18.89
CA PHE A 459 1.12 -16.43 -17.87
C PHE A 459 0.71 -17.76 -17.20
N TYR A 460 0.59 -18.82 -18.00
CA TYR A 460 0.25 -20.16 -17.52
C TYR A 460 1.44 -20.94 -16.98
N HIS A 461 2.67 -20.40 -17.09
CA HIS A 461 3.83 -21.04 -16.49
C HIS A 461 3.68 -21.13 -14.97
N GLY A 462 3.93 -22.31 -14.40
CA GLY A 462 3.70 -22.60 -12.98
C GLY A 462 4.51 -21.72 -12.03
N ASN A 463 5.60 -21.13 -12.52
CA ASN A 463 6.49 -20.29 -11.71
C ASN A 463 6.00 -18.85 -11.51
N VAL A 464 5.04 -18.37 -12.32
CA VAL A 464 4.59 -16.97 -12.25
C VAL A 464 3.96 -16.64 -10.90
N ALA A 465 3.07 -17.52 -10.42
CA ALA A 465 2.35 -17.29 -9.18
C ALA A 465 3.29 -17.12 -7.97
N PRO A 466 4.17 -18.09 -7.62
CA PRO A 466 5.08 -17.92 -6.49
C PRO A 466 6.08 -16.78 -6.68
N PHE A 467 6.57 -16.54 -7.91
CA PHE A 467 7.54 -15.49 -8.19
C PHE A 467 6.96 -14.08 -7.99
N ILE A 468 5.81 -13.79 -8.63
CA ILE A 468 5.19 -12.47 -8.56
C ILE A 468 4.59 -12.21 -7.17
N CYS A 469 3.93 -13.20 -6.56
CA CYS A 469 3.32 -13.03 -5.24
C CYS A 469 4.39 -12.74 -4.17
N LYS A 470 5.52 -13.45 -4.19
CA LYS A 470 6.62 -13.19 -3.25
C LYS A 470 7.14 -11.75 -3.37
N GLN A 471 7.38 -11.27 -4.59
CA GLN A 471 7.87 -9.89 -4.79
C GLN A 471 6.84 -8.83 -4.35
N LEU A 472 5.55 -9.04 -4.63
CA LEU A 472 4.50 -8.13 -4.18
C LEU A 472 4.38 -8.11 -2.65
N ILE A 473 4.49 -9.25 -1.97
CA ILE A 473 4.53 -9.30 -0.51
C ILE A 473 5.76 -8.53 0.01
N GLN A 474 6.93 -8.68 -0.62
CA GLN A 474 8.13 -7.92 -0.27
C GLN A 474 7.95 -6.41 -0.40
N ARG A 475 7.27 -5.96 -1.46
CA ARG A 475 7.02 -4.53 -1.67
C ARG A 475 5.93 -3.97 -0.76
N LEU A 476 4.94 -4.76 -0.36
CA LEU A 476 3.77 -4.27 0.38
C LEU A 476 3.86 -4.49 1.91
N VAL A 477 4.39 -5.62 2.36
CA VAL A 477 4.26 -6.08 3.76
C VAL A 477 5.61 -6.35 4.42
N THR A 478 6.37 -7.35 3.95
CA THR A 478 7.59 -7.80 4.64
C THR A 478 8.64 -8.37 3.69
N SER A 479 9.91 -8.11 3.94
CA SER A 479 11.03 -8.61 3.14
C SER A 479 11.17 -10.14 3.19
N ASN A 480 10.73 -10.79 4.28
CA ASN A 480 10.90 -12.23 4.53
C ASN A 480 9.56 -12.91 4.83
N PRO A 481 8.64 -13.00 3.85
CA PRO A 481 7.40 -13.76 4.06
C PRO A 481 7.69 -15.25 4.25
N SER A 482 6.90 -15.93 5.09
CA SER A 482 7.05 -17.38 5.22
C SER A 482 6.68 -18.10 3.91
N PRO A 483 7.20 -19.33 3.70
CA PRO A 483 6.75 -20.14 2.57
C PRO A 483 5.23 -20.37 2.56
N ALA A 484 4.61 -20.51 3.74
CA ALA A 484 3.17 -20.72 3.85
C ALA A 484 2.37 -19.48 3.38
N TYR A 485 2.84 -18.27 3.70
CA TYR A 485 2.24 -17.03 3.20
C TYR A 485 2.33 -16.95 1.67
N VAL A 486 3.51 -17.20 1.10
CA VAL A 486 3.67 -17.21 -0.36
C VAL A 486 2.75 -18.25 -1.00
N ALA A 487 2.65 -19.45 -0.44
CA ALA A 487 1.79 -20.51 -0.96
C ALA A 487 0.30 -20.13 -0.99
N ARG A 488 -0.22 -19.50 0.08
CA ARG A 488 -1.61 -19.04 0.15
C ARG A 488 -1.91 -18.01 -0.94
N VAL A 489 -1.06 -16.99 -1.08
CA VAL A 489 -1.24 -15.93 -2.07
C VAL A 489 -1.06 -16.47 -3.50
N ALA A 490 -0.05 -17.32 -3.74
CA ALA A 490 0.17 -17.93 -5.05
C ALA A 490 -0.97 -18.88 -5.45
N THR A 491 -1.63 -19.53 -4.48
CA THR A 491 -2.85 -20.32 -4.73
C THR A 491 -4.00 -19.42 -5.20
N VAL A 492 -4.19 -18.25 -4.57
CA VAL A 492 -5.17 -17.25 -5.00
C VAL A 492 -4.84 -16.70 -6.40
N PHE A 493 -3.56 -16.48 -6.70
CA PHE A 493 -3.14 -16.11 -8.06
C PHE A 493 -3.53 -17.20 -9.07
N ASN A 494 -3.33 -18.47 -8.73
CA ASN A 494 -3.69 -19.58 -9.61
C ASN A 494 -5.20 -19.69 -9.83
N ASN A 495 -6.00 -19.40 -8.80
CA ASN A 495 -7.45 -19.40 -8.84
C ASN A 495 -8.01 -18.55 -7.69
N ASN A 496 -8.73 -17.48 -8.02
CA ASN A 496 -9.35 -16.57 -7.04
C ASN A 496 -10.62 -17.14 -6.34
N GLY A 497 -10.94 -18.42 -6.52
CA GLY A 497 -12.17 -19.06 -6.05
C GLY A 497 -13.31 -19.06 -7.08
N ALA A 498 -13.14 -18.35 -8.20
CA ALA A 498 -14.08 -18.32 -9.33
C ALA A 498 -13.46 -18.89 -10.62
N SER A 499 -12.42 -19.71 -10.50
CA SER A 499 -11.63 -20.26 -11.63
C SER A 499 -10.95 -19.21 -12.50
N VAL A 500 -10.65 -18.03 -11.93
CA VAL A 500 -9.91 -16.97 -12.62
C VAL A 500 -8.48 -16.93 -12.10
N ARG A 501 -7.52 -17.16 -12.99
CA ARG A 501 -6.09 -17.00 -12.74
C ARG A 501 -5.69 -15.53 -12.89
N GLY A 502 -4.74 -15.06 -12.08
CA GLY A 502 -4.10 -13.76 -12.24
C GLY A 502 -4.97 -12.56 -11.89
N ASP A 503 -6.05 -12.75 -11.12
CA ASP A 503 -6.87 -11.65 -10.59
C ASP A 503 -6.07 -10.86 -9.54
N MET A 504 -5.55 -9.69 -9.94
CA MET A 504 -4.70 -8.87 -9.09
C MET A 504 -5.47 -8.27 -7.91
N LYS A 505 -6.79 -8.07 -8.03
CA LYS A 505 -7.63 -7.63 -6.90
C LYS A 505 -7.66 -8.70 -5.81
N ALA A 506 -7.86 -9.96 -6.20
CA ALA A 506 -7.85 -11.08 -5.27
C ALA A 506 -6.46 -11.30 -4.64
N VAL A 507 -5.39 -11.18 -5.43
CA VAL A 507 -4.01 -11.30 -4.95
C VAL A 507 -3.68 -10.21 -3.93
N VAL A 508 -3.97 -8.94 -4.23
CA VAL A 508 -3.72 -7.82 -3.31
C VAL A 508 -4.51 -7.98 -2.01
N ARG A 509 -5.77 -8.42 -2.08
CA ARG A 509 -6.55 -8.77 -0.90
C ARG A 509 -5.88 -9.87 -0.08
N ALA A 510 -5.47 -10.97 -0.73
CA ALA A 510 -4.85 -12.11 -0.05
C ALA A 510 -3.55 -11.71 0.65
N ILE A 511 -2.75 -10.82 0.06
CA ILE A 511 -1.56 -10.24 0.69
C ILE A 511 -1.95 -9.45 1.94
N LEU A 512 -2.81 -8.44 1.79
CA LEU A 512 -3.05 -7.48 2.87
C LEU A 512 -3.84 -8.07 4.05
N LEU A 513 -4.63 -9.10 3.81
CA LEU A 513 -5.46 -9.76 4.83
C LEU A 513 -4.84 -11.06 5.38
N ASP A 514 -3.67 -11.46 4.92
CA ASP A 514 -3.03 -12.68 5.43
C ASP A 514 -2.76 -12.60 6.94
N ASP A 515 -2.89 -13.74 7.62
CA ASP A 515 -2.62 -13.86 9.05
C ASP A 515 -1.22 -13.35 9.43
N GLU A 516 -0.19 -13.56 8.60
CA GLU A 516 1.16 -13.03 8.88
C GLU A 516 1.22 -11.50 8.78
N ALA A 517 0.41 -10.89 7.90
CA ALA A 517 0.35 -9.44 7.76
C ALA A 517 -0.46 -8.78 8.90
N ARG A 518 -1.48 -9.47 9.41
CA ARG A 518 -2.45 -8.94 10.38
C ARG A 518 -2.17 -9.37 11.83
N SER A 519 -1.47 -10.46 12.06
CA SER A 519 -1.16 -10.95 13.41
C SER A 519 -0.25 -9.99 14.18
N SER A 520 -0.49 -9.87 15.48
CA SER A 520 0.39 -9.14 16.40
C SER A 520 1.73 -9.86 16.64
N GLU A 521 1.82 -11.16 16.38
CA GLU A 521 3.03 -11.97 16.60
C GLU A 521 4.20 -11.51 15.72
N GLY A 522 3.94 -11.11 14.48
CA GLY A 522 4.95 -10.56 13.58
C GLY A 522 5.64 -9.32 14.15
N LEU A 523 4.93 -8.52 14.96
CA LEU A 523 5.50 -7.30 15.56
C LEU A 523 6.66 -7.60 16.51
N LYS A 524 6.62 -8.76 17.17
CA LYS A 524 7.66 -9.23 18.10
C LYS A 524 8.85 -9.88 17.38
N GLN A 525 8.68 -10.30 16.13
CA GLN A 525 9.73 -11.00 15.39
C GLN A 525 10.74 -10.00 14.79
N PRO A 526 12.05 -10.15 15.05
CA PRO A 526 13.06 -9.26 14.49
C PRO A 526 13.15 -9.31 12.96
N GLY A 527 12.82 -10.45 12.34
CA GLY A 527 12.90 -10.65 10.89
C GLY A 527 11.67 -10.20 10.10
N PHE A 528 10.59 -9.80 10.78
CA PHE A 528 9.34 -9.38 10.15
C PHE A 528 9.31 -7.87 9.88
N GLY A 529 8.60 -7.49 8.83
CA GLY A 529 8.54 -6.15 8.28
C GLY A 529 9.55 -5.92 7.16
N LYS A 530 9.74 -4.66 6.80
CA LYS A 530 10.68 -4.22 5.76
C LYS A 530 11.18 -2.81 6.05
N LEU A 531 12.33 -2.44 5.52
CA LEU A 531 12.77 -1.04 5.57
C LEU A 531 11.83 -0.20 4.67
N ARG A 532 11.34 0.93 5.19
CA ARG A 532 10.58 1.92 4.42
C ARG A 532 11.51 2.54 3.39
N GLU A 533 11.14 2.49 2.12
CA GLU A 533 11.88 3.14 1.05
C GLU A 533 11.90 4.67 1.23
N PRO A 534 13.02 5.37 0.96
CA PRO A 534 13.11 6.82 1.11
C PRO A 534 12.00 7.62 0.41
N MET A 535 11.59 7.23 -0.81
CA MET A 535 10.49 7.90 -1.50
C MET A 535 9.15 7.74 -0.76
N LEU A 536 8.89 6.55 -0.20
CA LEU A 536 7.66 6.27 0.55
C LEU A 536 7.59 7.06 1.85
N ARG A 537 8.75 7.32 2.50
CA ARG A 537 8.80 8.16 3.70
C ARG A 537 8.33 9.59 3.41
N LEU A 538 8.70 10.15 2.26
CA LEU A 538 8.25 11.48 1.85
C LEU A 538 6.75 11.48 1.52
N VAL A 539 6.27 10.48 0.75
CA VAL A 539 4.83 10.35 0.44
C VAL A 539 3.99 10.16 1.70
N GLN A 540 4.47 9.33 2.64
CA GLN A 540 3.81 9.10 3.92
C GLN A 540 3.67 10.41 4.71
N TRP A 541 4.75 11.15 4.90
CA TRP A 541 4.72 12.46 5.56
C TRP A 541 3.71 13.38 4.86
N GLY A 542 3.82 13.52 3.54
CA GLY A 542 2.99 14.42 2.76
C GLY A 542 1.50 14.15 2.94
N ARG A 543 1.11 12.88 2.82
CA ARG A 543 -0.30 12.48 2.93
C ARG A 543 -0.81 12.49 4.37
N THR A 544 0.01 12.08 5.35
CA THR A 544 -0.38 12.05 6.76
C THR A 544 -0.72 13.45 7.28
N PHE A 545 0.08 14.46 6.88
CA PHE A 545 -0.08 15.84 7.34
C PHE A 545 -0.76 16.75 6.30
N ASN A 546 -1.40 16.14 5.30
CA ASN A 546 -2.20 16.81 4.28
C ASN A 546 -1.49 18.00 3.62
N ILE A 547 -0.31 17.74 3.04
CA ILE A 547 0.42 18.78 2.30
C ILE A 547 -0.42 19.28 1.12
N SER A 548 -0.33 20.56 0.85
CA SER A 548 -0.95 21.19 -0.31
C SER A 548 0.08 21.93 -1.15
N SER A 549 -0.24 22.13 -2.43
CA SER A 549 0.46 23.03 -3.34
C SER A 549 -0.52 24.14 -3.71
N ASN A 550 -0.19 25.39 -3.38
CA ASN A 550 -1.05 26.55 -3.66
C ASN A 550 -1.33 26.71 -5.16
N PHE A 551 -0.36 26.36 -6.00
CA PHE A 551 -0.47 26.46 -7.46
C PHE A 551 -0.69 25.12 -8.18
N GLY A 552 -0.87 24.03 -7.42
CA GLY A 552 -0.96 22.67 -7.97
C GLY A 552 0.28 22.25 -8.78
N SER A 553 1.44 22.86 -8.51
CA SER A 553 2.64 22.71 -9.32
C SER A 553 3.29 21.34 -9.17
N TRP A 554 3.30 20.82 -7.94
CA TRP A 554 3.98 19.59 -7.55
C TRP A 554 5.40 19.48 -8.13
N LYS A 555 6.10 20.63 -8.25
CA LYS A 555 7.45 20.77 -8.78
C LYS A 555 8.52 20.20 -7.83
N ILE A 556 8.37 18.93 -7.49
CA ILE A 556 9.37 18.10 -6.84
C ILE A 556 10.16 17.43 -7.96
N GLY A 557 11.44 17.78 -8.10
CA GLY A 557 12.30 17.22 -9.14
C GLY A 557 12.86 15.85 -8.78
N ASP A 558 13.91 15.46 -9.50
CA ASP A 558 14.69 14.26 -9.20
C ASP A 558 15.27 14.29 -7.78
N THR A 559 14.95 13.27 -7.00
CA THR A 559 15.40 13.09 -5.61
C THR A 559 16.45 11.98 -5.44
N SER A 560 17.01 11.48 -6.53
CA SER A 560 17.95 10.34 -6.54
C SER A 560 19.32 10.63 -5.91
N SER A 561 19.66 11.90 -5.66
CA SER A 561 20.92 12.26 -4.97
C SER A 561 20.92 11.73 -3.54
N ALA A 562 21.84 10.81 -3.24
CA ALA A 562 22.02 10.24 -1.90
C ALA A 562 22.62 11.25 -0.90
N SER A 563 23.47 12.19 -1.35
CA SER A 563 24.16 13.12 -0.47
C SER A 563 23.35 14.37 -0.10
N SER A 564 22.33 14.71 -0.90
CA SER A 564 21.57 15.97 -0.73
C SER A 564 20.06 15.82 -0.79
N ARG A 565 19.53 14.64 -1.12
CA ARG A 565 18.10 14.35 -1.25
C ARG A 565 17.77 12.96 -0.66
N LEU A 566 16.83 12.24 -1.26
CA LEU A 566 16.31 10.98 -0.74
C LEU A 566 17.18 9.75 -1.09
N GLY A 567 18.08 9.86 -2.07
CA GLY A 567 18.80 8.71 -2.62
C GLY A 567 17.92 7.78 -3.47
N GLN A 568 16.69 8.19 -3.77
CA GLN A 568 15.72 7.42 -4.53
C GLN A 568 14.60 8.34 -5.04
N SER A 569 14.21 8.23 -6.31
CA SER A 569 13.11 8.99 -6.89
C SER A 569 12.18 8.05 -7.67
N PRO A 570 10.84 8.18 -7.54
CA PRO A 570 9.91 7.30 -8.24
C PRO A 570 10.12 7.39 -9.76
N LEU A 571 10.05 6.24 -10.44
CA LEU A 571 10.29 6.09 -11.88
C LEU A 571 11.69 6.52 -12.36
N ARG A 572 12.68 6.60 -11.47
CA ARG A 572 14.10 6.81 -11.80
C ARG A 572 14.97 5.64 -11.34
N SER A 573 14.53 4.41 -11.59
CA SER A 573 15.37 3.24 -11.35
C SER A 573 16.72 3.41 -12.06
N PRO A 574 17.86 3.11 -11.40
CA PRO A 574 19.18 3.23 -12.01
C PRO A 574 19.45 2.18 -13.09
N SER A 575 18.69 1.07 -13.11
CA SER A 575 18.82 0.02 -14.12
C SER A 575 17.51 -0.77 -14.29
N VAL A 576 17.48 -1.71 -15.25
CA VAL A 576 16.37 -2.67 -15.39
C VAL A 576 16.16 -3.54 -14.14
N PHE A 577 17.19 -3.72 -13.30
CA PHE A 577 17.13 -4.49 -12.06
C PHE A 577 16.55 -3.73 -10.87
N ASN A 578 15.84 -2.62 -11.12
CA ASN A 578 15.27 -1.73 -10.10
C ASN A 578 16.35 -1.01 -9.24
N PHE A 579 15.93 -0.32 -8.17
CA PHE A 579 16.79 0.36 -7.18
C PHE A 579 17.65 -0.60 -6.34
N PHE A 580 17.13 -1.81 -6.10
CA PHE A 580 17.75 -2.82 -5.25
C PHE A 580 17.32 -4.22 -5.69
N ARG A 581 18.13 -5.23 -5.35
CA ARG A 581 17.88 -6.62 -5.72
C ARG A 581 16.90 -7.26 -4.74
N PRO A 582 15.82 -7.94 -5.19
CA PRO A 582 14.87 -8.63 -4.30
C PRO A 582 15.49 -9.67 -3.36
N GLY A 583 16.66 -10.20 -3.72
CA GLY A 583 17.43 -11.16 -2.92
C GLY A 583 18.61 -10.56 -2.16
N TYR A 584 18.72 -9.22 -2.05
CA TYR A 584 19.86 -8.61 -1.35
C TYR A 584 19.82 -8.93 0.15
N VAL A 585 20.96 -9.42 0.65
CA VAL A 585 21.22 -9.73 2.05
C VAL A 585 22.32 -8.77 2.52
N PRO A 586 22.06 -7.89 3.50
CA PRO A 586 23.06 -6.95 4.00
C PRO A 586 24.25 -7.69 4.61
N PRO A 587 25.47 -7.54 4.07
CA PRO A 587 26.64 -8.28 4.55
C PRO A 587 27.03 -7.86 5.97
N SER A 588 27.71 -8.76 6.70
CA SER A 588 28.21 -8.49 8.06
C SER A 588 27.13 -8.11 9.08
N THR A 589 25.91 -8.63 8.91
CA THR A 589 24.77 -8.40 9.83
C THR A 589 24.20 -9.73 10.35
N ALA A 590 23.33 -9.66 11.37
CA ALA A 590 22.56 -10.83 11.82
C ALA A 590 21.67 -11.41 10.71
N LEU A 591 21.21 -10.57 9.76
CA LEU A 591 20.42 -11.02 8.60
C LEU A 591 21.26 -11.91 7.67
N ALA A 592 22.55 -11.61 7.49
CA ALA A 592 23.45 -12.46 6.72
C ALA A 592 23.64 -13.85 7.34
N GLN A 593 23.65 -13.95 8.67
CA GLN A 593 23.78 -15.24 9.37
C GLN A 593 22.56 -16.12 9.17
N SER A 594 21.37 -15.54 9.09
CA SER A 594 20.11 -16.27 8.85
C SER A 594 19.75 -16.39 7.36
N GLY A 595 20.52 -15.77 6.45
CA GLY A 595 20.18 -15.66 5.02
C GLY A 595 18.92 -14.84 4.75
N ALA A 596 18.49 -13.99 5.69
CA ALA A 596 17.30 -13.16 5.56
C ALA A 596 17.57 -11.99 4.61
N VAL A 597 16.67 -11.77 3.66
CA VAL A 597 16.80 -10.69 2.68
C VAL A 597 16.26 -9.39 3.27
N ALA A 598 16.87 -8.28 2.90
CA ALA A 598 16.39 -6.94 3.25
C ALA A 598 16.71 -5.99 2.09
N PRO A 599 15.96 -6.09 0.96
CA PRO A 599 16.34 -5.48 -0.30
C PRO A 599 16.66 -3.99 -0.22
N GLU A 600 15.81 -3.24 0.45
CA GLU A 600 15.87 -1.78 0.52
C GLU A 600 17.13 -1.28 1.27
N PHE A 601 17.77 -2.14 2.10
CA PHE A 601 19.05 -1.80 2.73
C PHE A 601 20.20 -1.64 1.74
N GLN A 602 20.05 -2.08 0.49
CA GLN A 602 21.07 -1.84 -0.55
C GLN A 602 21.24 -0.34 -0.85
N LEU A 603 20.22 0.48 -0.54
CA LEU A 603 20.29 1.93 -0.65
C LEU A 603 20.96 2.61 0.55
N VAL A 604 21.16 1.89 1.65
CA VAL A 604 21.59 2.46 2.93
C VAL A 604 23.11 2.48 3.02
N ASN A 605 23.65 3.69 3.07
CA ASN A 605 25.05 4.02 3.36
C ASN A 605 25.14 5.37 4.08
N GLU A 606 26.33 5.73 4.57
CA GLU A 606 26.58 6.94 5.35
C GLU A 606 26.10 8.21 4.64
N SER A 607 26.32 8.29 3.31
CA SER A 607 25.90 9.43 2.50
C SER A 607 24.37 9.52 2.42
N SER A 608 23.69 8.41 2.13
CA SER A 608 22.23 8.36 2.03
C SER A 608 21.53 8.71 3.35
N VAL A 609 22.10 8.30 4.48
CA VAL A 609 21.52 8.56 5.80
C VAL A 609 21.64 10.05 6.13
N GLY A 610 22.83 10.63 5.97
CA GLY A 610 23.04 12.06 6.19
C GLY A 610 22.25 12.95 5.22
N GLY A 611 22.25 12.61 3.93
CA GLY A 611 21.52 13.34 2.90
C GLY A 611 20.01 13.33 3.12
N TYR A 612 19.44 12.17 3.48
CA TYR A 612 18.02 12.04 3.83
C TYR A 612 17.62 12.95 5.00
N LEU A 613 18.39 12.91 6.11
CA LEU A 613 18.09 13.70 7.30
C LEU A 613 18.17 15.21 7.01
N ASN A 614 19.23 15.65 6.31
CA ASN A 614 19.41 17.05 5.92
C ASN A 614 18.27 17.54 5.01
N TYR A 615 17.85 16.71 4.05
CA TYR A 615 16.75 17.04 3.14
C TYR A 615 15.41 17.13 3.89
N ILE A 616 15.06 16.10 4.65
CA ILE A 616 13.72 15.99 5.25
C ILE A 616 13.51 16.99 6.38
N GLN A 617 14.56 17.39 7.11
CA GLN A 617 14.47 18.42 8.15
C GLN A 617 13.93 19.75 7.59
N GLY A 618 14.48 20.19 6.45
CA GLY A 618 14.03 21.41 5.78
C GLY A 618 12.62 21.27 5.20
N VAL A 619 12.33 20.13 4.57
CA VAL A 619 11.03 19.85 3.95
C VAL A 619 9.90 19.80 4.98
N ILE A 620 10.09 19.13 6.12
CA ILE A 620 9.10 19.06 7.19
C ILE A 620 8.81 20.46 7.72
N ARG A 621 9.85 21.27 7.94
CA ARG A 621 9.72 22.56 8.63
C ARG A 621 9.18 23.68 7.74
N ASN A 622 9.62 23.75 6.49
CA ASN A 622 9.32 24.87 5.61
C ASN A 622 8.43 24.47 4.42
N GLY A 623 8.42 23.19 4.05
CA GLY A 623 7.92 22.71 2.77
C GLY A 623 8.99 22.72 1.69
N ILE A 624 8.57 22.54 0.44
CA ILE A 624 9.43 22.53 -0.73
C ILE A 624 9.33 23.88 -1.43
N TYR A 625 10.47 24.55 -1.57
CA TYR A 625 10.58 25.80 -2.29
C TYR A 625 10.51 25.55 -3.79
N VAL A 626 9.67 26.32 -4.48
CA VAL A 626 9.42 26.21 -5.91
C VAL A 626 9.59 27.59 -6.55
N ASN A 627 10.35 27.65 -7.64
CA ASN A 627 10.43 28.85 -8.48
C ASN A 627 9.28 28.87 -9.49
N ALA A 628 8.64 30.03 -9.65
CA ALA A 628 7.48 30.27 -10.51
C ALA A 628 6.46 29.11 -10.48
N PRO A 629 5.90 28.76 -9.31
CA PRO A 629 4.99 27.61 -9.15
C PRO A 629 3.70 27.75 -9.99
N ASP A 630 3.31 28.99 -10.30
CA ASP A 630 2.21 29.37 -11.19
C ASP A 630 2.46 29.02 -12.66
N LEU A 631 3.72 28.86 -13.06
CA LEU A 631 4.09 28.55 -14.44
C LEU A 631 4.46 27.06 -14.60
N PRO A 632 4.24 26.46 -15.78
CA PRO A 632 4.70 25.10 -16.05
C PRO A 632 6.23 25.00 -16.15
N ASN A 633 6.87 26.00 -16.76
CA ASN A 633 8.31 26.01 -16.99
C ASN A 633 9.10 26.29 -15.70
N ASN A 634 10.37 25.88 -15.70
CA ASN A 634 11.29 26.24 -14.64
C ASN A 634 11.77 27.69 -14.84
N GLY A 635 10.95 28.64 -14.40
CA GLY A 635 11.23 30.09 -14.42
C GLY A 635 11.46 30.65 -13.02
N SER A 636 11.50 31.97 -12.91
CA SER A 636 11.60 32.70 -11.63
C SER A 636 10.75 33.96 -11.72
N ASN A 637 9.89 34.23 -10.74
CA ASN A 637 9.02 35.40 -10.69
C ASN A 637 8.64 35.77 -9.23
N GLY A 638 7.73 36.73 -9.05
CA GLY A 638 7.26 37.15 -7.73
C GLY A 638 6.54 36.09 -6.90
N ASN A 639 6.16 34.95 -7.51
CA ASN A 639 5.49 33.83 -6.84
C ASN A 639 6.47 32.77 -6.31
N ASN A 640 7.78 32.98 -6.41
CA ASN A 640 8.78 32.06 -5.83
C ASN A 640 8.55 31.91 -4.31
N GLY A 641 8.54 30.67 -3.82
CA GLY A 641 8.31 30.42 -2.40
C GLY A 641 8.09 28.96 -2.04
N TYR A 642 7.82 28.70 -0.76
CA TYR A 642 7.40 27.37 -0.28
C TYR A 642 5.95 27.09 -0.69
N ASP A 643 5.79 26.57 -1.90
CA ASP A 643 4.51 26.23 -2.52
C ASP A 643 3.93 24.92 -1.94
N ILE A 644 4.77 23.90 -1.76
CA ILE A 644 4.33 22.56 -1.34
C ILE A 644 4.64 22.39 0.14
N LYS A 645 3.64 22.46 1.03
CA LYS A 645 3.86 22.46 2.48
C LYS A 645 2.70 21.87 3.28
N ALA A 646 2.99 21.42 4.50
CA ALA A 646 1.99 21.04 5.49
C ALA A 646 1.63 22.25 6.36
N LEU A 647 0.34 22.36 6.73
CA LEU A 647 -0.12 23.36 7.70
C LEU A 647 -0.13 22.83 9.14
N TYR A 648 -0.08 21.51 9.32
CA TYR A 648 -0.08 20.85 10.63
C TYR A 648 -1.23 21.29 11.56
N THR A 649 -2.42 21.47 10.99
CA THR A 649 -3.58 22.05 11.68
C THR A 649 -3.97 21.27 12.94
N HIS A 650 -3.91 19.94 12.88
CA HIS A 650 -4.22 19.09 14.04
C HIS A 650 -3.10 19.08 15.07
N GLU A 651 -1.84 19.04 14.63
CA GLU A 651 -0.68 19.02 15.51
C GLU A 651 -0.52 20.37 16.24
N MET A 652 -0.98 21.47 15.62
CA MET A 652 -1.01 22.80 16.25
C MET A 652 -1.90 22.85 17.49
N VAL A 653 -2.98 22.05 17.53
CA VAL A 653 -3.85 21.94 18.71
C VAL A 653 -3.14 21.23 19.87
N LEU A 654 -2.26 20.28 19.55
CA LEU A 654 -1.51 19.49 20.53
C LEU A 654 -0.16 20.11 20.93
N VAL A 655 0.27 21.20 20.29
CA VAL A 655 1.67 21.68 20.38
C VAL A 655 2.15 22.03 21.79
N VAL A 656 1.24 22.38 22.70
CA VAL A 656 1.56 22.67 24.11
C VAL A 656 1.61 21.41 24.98
N ASP A 657 1.09 20.29 24.48
CA ASP A 657 1.16 18.96 25.06
C ASP A 657 2.13 18.08 24.25
N PRO A 658 3.44 18.12 24.55
CA PRO A 658 4.45 17.37 23.80
C PRO A 658 4.23 15.86 23.85
N ASP A 659 3.65 15.31 24.94
CA ASP A 659 3.43 13.88 25.06
C ASP A 659 2.28 13.44 24.13
N ALA A 660 1.16 14.18 24.12
CA ALA A 660 0.05 13.93 23.19
C ALA A 660 0.46 14.13 21.72
N LEU A 661 1.30 15.14 21.43
CA LEU A 661 1.82 15.38 20.09
C LEU A 661 2.65 14.18 19.59
N VAL A 662 3.58 13.67 20.39
CA VAL A 662 4.40 12.50 20.01
C VAL A 662 3.55 11.25 19.90
N ALA A 663 2.58 11.04 20.80
CA ALA A 663 1.66 9.90 20.74
C ALA A 663 0.86 9.89 19.43
N ARG A 664 0.35 11.05 18.99
CA ARG A 664 -0.34 11.19 17.70
C ARG A 664 0.57 10.85 16.52
N ILE A 665 1.78 11.38 16.49
CA ILE A 665 2.73 11.12 15.40
C ILE A 665 3.12 9.63 15.37
N ASN A 666 3.35 9.01 16.54
CA ASN A 666 3.61 7.58 16.66
C ASN A 666 2.45 6.75 16.07
N LEU A 667 1.20 7.07 16.40
CA LEU A 667 0.04 6.36 15.85
C LEU A 667 -0.03 6.49 14.32
N LEU A 668 0.03 7.71 13.78
CA LEU A 668 -0.20 7.93 12.35
C LEU A 668 0.97 7.48 11.46
N MET A 669 2.21 7.63 11.94
CA MET A 669 3.40 7.31 11.14
C MET A 669 3.96 5.91 11.40
N CYS A 670 3.79 5.41 12.62
CA CYS A 670 4.40 4.16 13.07
C CYS A 670 3.37 3.12 13.52
N ALA A 671 2.07 3.41 13.43
CA ALA A 671 1.02 2.54 13.98
C ALA A 671 1.23 2.21 15.47
N GLY A 672 1.79 3.16 16.24
CA GLY A 672 2.07 2.97 17.66
C GLY A 672 3.31 2.14 17.98
N GLN A 673 4.12 1.76 16.98
CA GLN A 673 5.20 0.79 17.15
C GLN A 673 6.54 1.37 17.66
N LEU A 674 6.64 2.69 17.88
CA LEU A 674 7.80 3.22 18.61
C LEU A 674 7.79 2.67 20.04
N SER A 675 8.95 2.23 20.54
CA SER A 675 9.04 1.76 21.92
C SER A 675 8.77 2.90 22.91
N ALA A 676 8.31 2.56 24.11
CA ALA A 676 8.08 3.54 25.17
C ALA A 676 9.34 4.38 25.47
N ALA A 677 10.52 3.78 25.36
CA ALA A 677 11.80 4.48 25.51
C ALA A 677 12.03 5.51 24.40
N THR A 678 11.79 5.17 23.14
CA THR A 678 11.90 6.11 22.00
C THR A 678 10.87 7.23 22.10
N VAL A 679 9.60 6.91 22.42
CA VAL A 679 8.54 7.90 22.62
C VAL A 679 8.95 8.90 23.71
N LYS A 680 9.41 8.41 24.86
CA LYS A 680 9.88 9.25 25.96
C LYS A 680 11.08 10.11 25.56
N LEU A 681 12.06 9.53 24.86
CA LEU A 681 13.24 10.27 24.39
C LEU A 681 12.86 11.43 23.49
N ILE A 682 11.96 11.22 22.53
CA ILE A 682 11.48 12.26 21.61
C ILE A 682 10.71 13.33 22.38
N ALA A 683 9.80 12.93 23.26
CA ALA A 683 8.99 13.85 24.06
C ALA A 683 9.85 14.74 24.97
N ASP A 684 10.83 14.15 25.67
CA ASP A 684 11.78 14.89 26.51
C ASP A 684 12.65 15.86 25.68
N ALA A 685 13.10 15.45 24.49
CA ALA A 685 13.86 16.31 23.60
C ALA A 685 13.07 17.56 23.17
N ILE A 686 11.78 17.41 22.82
CA ILE A 686 10.96 18.56 22.39
C ILE A 686 10.44 19.42 23.58
N LYS A 687 10.48 18.89 24.81
CA LYS A 687 10.21 19.63 26.06
C LYS A 687 11.34 20.60 26.40
N ALA A 688 12.57 20.35 25.93
CA ALA A 688 13.74 21.18 26.22
C ALA A 688 13.58 22.66 25.79
N THR A 689 12.76 22.93 24.77
CA THR A 689 12.35 24.29 24.40
C THR A 689 10.92 24.54 24.89
N PRO A 690 10.69 25.46 25.85
CA PRO A 690 9.35 25.79 26.31
C PRO A 690 8.49 26.38 25.19
N VAL A 691 7.28 25.86 25.02
CA VAL A 691 6.25 26.39 24.11
C VAL A 691 4.95 26.46 24.88
N THR A 692 4.32 27.62 24.85
CA THR A 692 3.05 27.91 25.52
C THR A 692 2.01 28.34 24.48
N ALA A 693 0.75 28.51 24.90
CA ALA A 693 -0.30 29.03 24.03
C ALA A 693 0.07 30.41 23.44
N ALA A 694 0.83 31.23 24.17
CA ALA A 694 1.28 32.56 23.77
C ALA A 694 2.52 32.56 22.86
N SER A 695 3.20 31.43 22.67
CA SER A 695 4.34 31.33 21.76
C SER A 695 3.91 31.62 20.32
N THR A 696 4.82 32.22 19.54
CA THR A 696 4.59 32.51 18.12
C THR A 696 4.40 31.23 17.32
N ASP A 697 3.69 31.33 16.18
CA ASP A 697 3.46 30.18 15.30
C ASP A 697 4.76 29.57 14.79
N ALA A 698 5.80 30.37 14.58
CA ALA A 698 7.12 29.88 14.18
C ALA A 698 7.75 28.97 15.25
N VAL A 699 7.59 29.31 16.54
CA VAL A 699 8.09 28.51 17.67
C VAL A 699 7.26 27.23 17.83
N LYS A 700 5.94 27.32 17.72
CA LYS A 700 5.05 26.14 17.72
C LYS A 700 5.38 25.18 16.58
N LEU A 701 5.57 25.72 15.37
CA LEU A 701 5.96 24.95 14.19
C LEU A 701 7.35 24.29 14.34
N ASN A 702 8.32 24.94 15.00
CA ASN A 702 9.61 24.32 15.31
C ASN A 702 9.44 23.04 16.15
N ARG A 703 8.57 23.07 17.17
CA ARG A 703 8.29 21.89 18.02
C ARG A 703 7.65 20.77 17.21
N ILE A 704 6.62 21.06 16.42
CA ILE A 704 5.94 20.08 15.56
C ILE A 704 6.93 19.44 14.58
N ALA A 705 7.69 20.28 13.86
CA ALA A 705 8.67 19.81 12.89
C ALA A 705 9.77 18.95 13.55
N SER A 706 10.21 19.31 14.76
CA SER A 706 11.19 18.53 15.52
C SER A 706 10.64 17.16 15.92
N ALA A 707 9.39 17.10 16.40
CA ALA A 707 8.76 15.83 16.76
C ALA A 707 8.66 14.89 15.53
N ILE A 708 8.18 15.40 14.39
CA ILE A 708 8.07 14.63 13.15
C ILE A 708 9.45 14.21 12.64
N PHE A 709 10.42 15.12 12.63
CA PHE A 709 11.79 14.83 12.19
C PHE A 709 12.44 13.73 13.04
N LEU A 710 12.34 13.81 14.36
CA LEU A 710 12.90 12.81 15.27
C LEU A 710 12.24 11.44 15.09
N VAL A 711 10.92 11.39 14.87
CA VAL A 711 10.24 10.14 14.49
C VAL A 711 10.79 9.63 13.16
N MET A 712 10.85 10.46 12.12
CA MET A 712 11.33 10.07 10.79
C MET A 712 12.81 9.67 10.75
N ALA A 713 13.60 10.14 11.71
CA ALA A 713 15.00 9.76 11.89
C ALA A 713 15.19 8.45 12.69
N SER A 714 14.18 8.01 13.44
CA SER A 714 14.28 6.85 14.33
C SER A 714 14.34 5.53 13.56
N ALA A 715 15.22 4.61 13.97
CA ALA A 715 15.32 3.28 13.35
C ALA A 715 14.01 2.49 13.44
N GLU A 716 13.24 2.66 14.51
CA GLU A 716 11.93 2.02 14.70
C GLU A 716 10.90 2.53 13.67
N TYR A 717 10.90 3.81 13.30
CA TYR A 717 10.12 4.31 12.17
C TYR A 717 10.69 3.85 10.82
N LEU A 718 11.99 3.62 10.69
CA LEU A 718 12.52 3.18 9.40
C LEU A 718 12.03 1.78 9.03
N ILE A 719 11.68 0.93 10.01
CA ILE A 719 11.15 -0.41 9.78
C ILE A 719 9.62 -0.41 9.81
N GLN A 720 9.00 -0.78 8.69
CA GLN A 720 7.55 -0.97 8.58
C GLN A 720 7.21 -2.41 8.92
N LYS A 721 6.45 -2.63 9.99
CA LYS A 721 5.82 -3.90 10.32
C LYS A 721 4.32 -3.79 10.24
#